data_AF-A0A8K1C876-F1
#
_entry.id   AF-A0A8K1C876-F1
#
_cell.length_a   1.000
_cell.length_b   1.000
_cell.length_c   1.000
_cell.angle_alpha   90.00
_cell.angle_beta   90.00
_cell.angle_gamma   90.00
#
_symmetry.space_group_name_H-M   'P 1'
#
loop_
_entity.id
_entity.type
_entity.pdbx_description
1 polymer ?
#
loop_
_entity_poly.entity_id
_entity_poly.type
_entity_poly.pdbx_seq_one_letter_code
_entity_poly.pdbx_strand_id
1 'polypeptide(L)'
;MKSLLSVLSVLVALFVTSHSAHAVVHYAVTRVFLVGGESQEATQELCHQGTPPALAVGVNWRHESDDTVIQLCQRRQRVEEIDSSDLVLQHIAVYDTPACPMSMELLFQVNEDRMVCFRRVTASEVLASGNYISDVWVSTQLNYNTDAVGWTTIPQSVQAPSKGLFRSFWNSMWQTSYHGAFISYQRPVVPIHKVRLLAGVNAGFLRTACFTRIGNQWEDTGAGYLDHLTRGTKSEFCIRRGASDANLPVLLEVATMRGPEECPDRFSQKETLDNDVRLCFRWGEASASESPIVGIYFESLAVGKKPQAVLSGGYQLVSSTSLNIGRRAVFMYAAWDVIDEVPIPAPLDRPPLVAKSVPGANGKTGNLTYKILQLSDLHYTGDSTTKCHDTPLKMKASPCNEALMTKYVNELLDLEKPDFVVFAGDNVQTYKTSLRQASMDAATAGVEARGIPYAMIYGNHDDQRGFTREMMVEMAMAKPHSYTQRGPEEVYGIGNYELNIKAPVDGPWGSAGSDVFRMYFLDSNAYPDHGALSDEDTKYDWIRPSQVAYYRQMSASHTDNQVPAIMFFHIPLPEYAMAVSTHTNGRYREYVQSSDVHSDLFATLVELDEVKATFAGHDHANEYCYKRESIQLCYGGGAGLGMAYGWKEVERRGRVIEWSVDSENKREIRSWKHVFEHWTERRDEQVLYTERE
;
A
#
# COMPACT_ATOMS: atom_id res chain seq x y z
N MET A 1 18.47 -2.46 66.14
CA MET A 1 19.14 -1.16 66.33
C MET A 1 20.47 -1.17 65.60
N LYS A 2 20.58 -0.26 64.62
CA LYS A 2 21.78 0.47 64.20
C LYS A 2 23.00 -0.29 63.63
N SER A 3 23.11 -0.14 62.32
CA SER A 3 24.29 0.30 61.55
C SER A 3 25.54 -0.56 61.56
N LEU A 4 25.73 -1.29 60.48
CA LEU A 4 27.01 -1.45 59.81
C LEU A 4 26.76 -1.63 58.31
N LEU A 5 27.66 -1.07 57.49
CA LEU A 5 27.70 -1.00 56.01
C LEU A 5 27.20 0.32 55.39
N SER A 6 27.93 1.40 55.68
CA SER A 6 28.28 2.41 54.68
C SER A 6 29.44 1.89 53.82
N VAL A 7 29.47 2.26 52.53
CA VAL A 7 30.46 1.92 51.47
C VAL A 7 30.00 0.79 50.52
N LEU A 8 28.93 1.04 49.77
CA LEU A 8 28.77 0.72 48.33
C LEU A 8 27.37 1.20 47.90
N SER A 9 27.27 2.34 47.19
CA SER A 9 26.13 2.78 46.35
C SER A 9 26.25 4.28 46.03
N VAL A 10 27.32 4.65 45.34
CA VAL A 10 27.39 5.88 44.54
C VAL A 10 27.69 5.37 43.13
N LEU A 11 26.91 5.81 42.14
CA LEU A 11 26.84 5.36 40.72
C LEU A 11 25.81 4.26 40.36
N VAL A 12 24.51 4.51 40.55
CA VAL A 12 23.44 4.00 39.65
C VAL A 12 22.26 5.00 39.60
N ALA A 13 22.54 6.27 39.28
CA ALA A 13 21.50 7.27 39.06
C ALA A 13 21.99 8.32 38.06
N LEU A 14 22.28 7.90 36.82
CA LEU A 14 22.55 8.77 35.67
C LEU A 14 22.76 7.93 34.39
N PHE A 15 21.82 7.06 34.04
CA PHE A 15 21.68 6.50 32.67
C PHE A 15 20.23 6.02 32.48
N VAL A 16 19.28 6.95 32.60
CA VAL A 16 18.04 6.87 31.82
C VAL A 16 18.30 7.76 30.61
N THR A 17 19.12 7.27 29.69
CA THR A 17 19.21 7.85 28.35
C THR A 17 17.91 7.50 27.65
N SER A 18 17.12 8.55 27.42
CA SER A 18 16.12 8.69 26.38
C SER A 18 16.27 7.63 25.29
N HIS A 19 15.50 6.54 25.42
CA HIS A 19 15.10 5.81 24.23
C HIS A 19 14.13 6.75 23.53
N SER A 20 14.62 7.37 22.46
CA SER A 20 13.79 8.07 21.49
C SER A 20 12.80 7.04 20.95
N ALA A 21 11.62 6.98 21.57
CA ALA A 21 10.43 6.46 20.91
C ALA A 21 10.43 7.08 19.51
N HIS A 22 10.38 6.25 18.47
CA HIS A 22 10.25 6.74 17.11
C HIS A 22 8.91 7.49 17.04
N ALA A 23 8.96 8.80 17.30
CA ALA A 23 7.80 9.66 17.22
C ALA A 23 7.28 9.55 15.78
N VAL A 24 6.05 9.07 15.63
CA VAL A 24 5.35 9.11 14.35
C VAL A 24 5.43 10.54 13.85
N VAL A 25 6.18 10.77 12.77
CA VAL A 25 6.40 12.12 12.24
C VAL A 25 5.07 12.64 11.73
N HIS A 26 4.47 13.58 12.44
CA HIS A 26 3.21 14.20 12.04
C HIS A 26 3.47 15.29 11.01
N TYR A 27 2.74 15.25 9.90
CA TYR A 27 2.73 16.30 8.87
C TYR A 27 1.41 17.06 8.90
N ALA A 28 1.44 18.35 8.59
CA ALA A 28 0.24 19.14 8.29
C ALA A 28 0.33 19.72 6.88
N VAL A 29 -0.78 19.73 6.16
CA VAL A 29 -0.89 20.37 4.85
C VAL A 29 -0.92 21.88 5.04
N THR A 30 0.13 22.59 4.64
CA THR A 30 0.23 24.05 4.79
C THR A 30 -0.31 24.80 3.57
N ARG A 31 -0.38 24.12 2.43
CA ARG A 31 -0.93 24.71 1.20
C ARG A 31 -1.57 23.65 0.31
N VAL A 32 -2.73 23.99 -0.26
CA VAL A 32 -3.34 23.28 -1.38
C VAL A 32 -3.63 24.26 -2.50
N PHE A 33 -3.43 23.84 -3.74
CA PHE A 33 -3.72 24.64 -4.93
C PHE A 33 -3.88 23.73 -6.15
N LEU A 34 -4.51 24.26 -7.19
CA LEU A 34 -4.64 23.58 -8.47
C LEU A 34 -3.65 24.15 -9.49
N VAL A 35 -3.25 23.30 -10.41
CA VAL A 35 -2.54 23.68 -11.63
C VAL A 35 -3.29 23.11 -12.83
N GLY A 36 -3.39 23.91 -13.89
CA GLY A 36 -4.01 23.54 -15.15
C GLY A 36 -2.96 23.42 -16.25
N GLY A 37 -3.09 22.42 -17.12
CA GLY A 37 -2.14 22.18 -18.21
C GLY A 37 -2.73 21.36 -19.34
N GLU A 38 -1.94 21.19 -20.39
CA GLU A 38 -2.34 20.46 -21.61
C GLU A 38 -2.23 18.94 -21.45
N SER A 39 -1.41 18.48 -20.49
CA SER A 39 -1.20 17.05 -20.20
C SER A 39 -1.00 16.80 -18.70
N GLN A 40 -1.05 15.53 -18.31
CA GLN A 40 -0.75 15.08 -16.96
C GLN A 40 0.65 15.50 -16.51
N GLU A 41 1.65 15.21 -17.35
CA GLU A 41 3.06 15.50 -17.07
C GLU A 41 3.29 17.00 -16.89
N ALA A 42 2.66 17.82 -17.75
CA ALA A 42 2.74 19.27 -17.64
C ALA A 42 2.17 19.78 -16.30
N THR A 43 1.03 19.23 -15.86
CA THR A 43 0.44 19.61 -14.58
C THR A 43 1.25 19.13 -13.37
N GLN A 44 1.85 17.94 -13.43
CA GLN A 44 2.72 17.45 -12.35
C GLN A 44 3.95 18.33 -12.18
N GLU A 45 4.63 18.67 -13.29
CA GLU A 45 5.77 19.59 -13.29
C GLU A 45 5.41 20.95 -12.66
N LEU A 46 4.22 21.49 -12.97
CA LEU A 46 3.74 22.74 -12.40
C LEU A 46 3.56 22.69 -10.87
N CYS A 47 3.26 21.52 -10.28
CA CYS A 47 3.26 21.38 -8.82
C CYS A 47 4.67 21.57 -8.22
N HIS A 48 5.71 21.12 -8.92
CA HIS A 48 7.10 21.10 -8.44
C HIS A 48 7.85 22.43 -8.63
N GLN A 49 7.39 23.34 -9.49
CA GLN A 49 8.08 24.59 -9.83
C GLN A 49 8.20 25.64 -8.69
N GLY A 50 7.59 25.41 -7.53
CA GLY A 50 7.66 26.34 -6.39
C GLY A 50 8.78 26.01 -5.39
N THR A 51 9.16 26.98 -4.56
CA THR A 51 10.03 26.75 -3.39
C THR A 51 9.26 27.01 -2.09
N PRO A 52 9.17 26.04 -1.15
CA PRO A 52 9.47 24.62 -1.35
C PRO A 52 8.53 23.98 -2.39
N PRO A 53 8.95 22.87 -3.03
CA PRO A 53 8.15 22.19 -4.05
C PRO A 53 6.85 21.64 -3.43
N ALA A 54 5.78 21.61 -4.23
CA ALA A 54 4.53 20.94 -3.85
C ALA A 54 4.48 19.56 -4.51
N LEU A 55 3.77 18.63 -3.87
CA LEU A 55 3.50 17.30 -4.40
C LEU A 55 2.22 17.35 -5.24
N ALA A 56 2.26 16.81 -6.45
CA ALA A 56 1.04 16.41 -7.15
C ALA A 56 0.38 15.27 -6.37
N VAL A 57 -0.93 15.37 -6.10
CA VAL A 57 -1.65 14.37 -5.31
C VAL A 57 -2.72 13.67 -6.11
N GLY A 58 -2.55 12.36 -6.27
CA GLY A 58 -3.50 11.49 -6.94
C GLY A 58 -3.69 11.81 -8.43
N VAL A 59 -4.84 11.39 -8.95
CA VAL A 59 -5.19 11.52 -10.37
C VAL A 59 -5.57 12.96 -10.75
N ASN A 60 -5.31 13.33 -12.00
CA ASN A 60 -5.86 14.54 -12.60
C ASN A 60 -7.30 14.33 -13.10
N TRP A 61 -7.97 15.43 -13.43
CA TRP A 61 -9.27 15.41 -14.10
C TRP A 61 -9.38 16.54 -15.12
N ARG A 62 -10.42 16.52 -15.96
CA ARG A 62 -10.65 17.56 -16.96
C ARG A 62 -11.70 18.56 -16.50
N HIS A 63 -11.43 19.85 -16.73
CA HIS A 63 -12.37 20.93 -16.47
C HIS A 63 -13.48 20.98 -17.53
N GLU A 64 -14.74 21.18 -17.12
CA GLU A 64 -15.91 21.01 -18.02
C GLU A 64 -15.93 22.04 -19.16
N SER A 65 -15.52 23.28 -18.92
CA SER A 65 -15.73 24.36 -19.90
C SER A 65 -14.69 24.42 -21.02
N ASP A 66 -13.47 23.99 -20.75
CA ASP A 66 -12.32 24.17 -21.65
C ASP A 66 -11.45 22.92 -21.82
N ASP A 67 -11.83 21.80 -21.19
CA ASP A 67 -11.15 20.51 -21.26
C ASP A 67 -9.70 20.53 -20.72
N THR A 68 -9.32 21.57 -19.97
CA THR A 68 -7.99 21.68 -19.34
C THR A 68 -7.77 20.54 -18.36
N VAL A 69 -6.59 19.91 -18.37
CA VAL A 69 -6.19 18.92 -17.37
C VAL A 69 -5.86 19.66 -16.07
N ILE A 70 -6.50 19.26 -14.98
CA ILE A 70 -6.38 19.87 -13.66
C ILE A 70 -5.74 18.86 -12.72
N GLN A 71 -4.70 19.29 -12.00
CA GLN A 71 -4.04 18.52 -10.95
C GLN A 71 -4.17 19.26 -9.61
N LEU A 72 -4.48 18.52 -8.56
CA LEU A 72 -4.37 19.02 -7.18
C LEU A 72 -2.93 18.87 -6.70
N CYS A 73 -2.38 19.95 -6.16
CA CYS A 73 -1.07 19.98 -5.53
C CYS A 73 -1.20 20.28 -4.03
N GLN A 74 -0.33 19.68 -3.21
CA GLN A 74 -0.23 19.97 -1.78
C GLN A 74 1.20 20.28 -1.34
N ARG A 75 1.35 21.10 -0.31
CA ARG A 75 2.59 21.23 0.47
C ARG A 75 2.34 20.78 1.88
N ARG A 76 3.29 20.02 2.42
CA ARG A 76 3.28 19.52 3.79
C ARG A 76 4.55 19.94 4.51
N GLN A 77 4.42 20.21 5.80
CA GLN A 77 5.55 20.43 6.71
C GLN A 77 5.37 19.54 7.94
N ARG A 78 6.49 19.17 8.57
CA ARG A 78 6.45 18.48 9.86
C ARG A 78 5.85 19.43 10.88
N VAL A 79 4.95 18.93 11.71
CA VAL A 79 4.26 19.73 12.75
C VAL A 79 5.25 20.49 13.65
N GLU A 80 6.41 19.88 13.91
CA GLU A 80 7.53 20.41 14.69
C GLU A 80 8.17 21.67 14.07
N GLU A 81 8.06 21.82 12.76
CA GLU A 81 8.70 22.87 11.96
C GLU A 81 7.73 24.00 11.58
N ILE A 82 6.46 23.90 11.99
CA ILE A 82 5.41 24.86 11.65
C ILE A 82 5.34 25.92 12.73
N ASP A 83 5.49 27.20 12.35
CA ASP A 83 5.34 28.29 13.28
C ASP A 83 3.87 28.45 13.70
N SER A 84 3.63 28.84 14.95
CA SER A 84 2.27 28.98 15.50
C SER A 84 1.33 29.88 14.69
N SER A 85 1.88 30.85 13.96
CA SER A 85 1.16 31.78 13.08
C SER A 85 0.92 31.26 11.66
N ASP A 86 1.58 30.18 11.26
CA ASP A 86 1.46 29.62 9.91
C ASP A 86 0.07 29.06 9.68
N LEU A 87 -0.40 29.10 8.44
CA LEU A 87 -1.70 28.56 8.06
C LEU A 87 -1.58 27.08 7.70
N VAL A 88 -2.42 26.26 8.33
CA VAL A 88 -2.59 24.84 8.01
C VAL A 88 -4.00 24.56 7.53
N LEU A 89 -4.15 23.57 6.67
CA LEU A 89 -5.42 23.12 6.14
C LEU A 89 -6.23 22.45 7.24
N GLN A 90 -7.39 23.01 7.55
CA GLN A 90 -8.34 22.43 8.52
C GLN A 90 -9.43 21.62 7.83
N HIS A 91 -9.86 22.03 6.64
CA HIS A 91 -10.98 21.40 5.95
C HIS A 91 -10.85 21.54 4.43
N ILE A 92 -11.28 20.53 3.70
CA ILE A 92 -11.48 20.55 2.24
C ILE A 92 -12.76 19.77 1.93
N ALA A 93 -13.57 20.27 1.00
CA ALA A 93 -14.83 19.64 0.64
C ALA A 93 -15.33 20.08 -0.73
N VAL A 94 -16.24 19.28 -1.30
CA VAL A 94 -16.97 19.60 -2.52
C VAL A 94 -18.42 19.86 -2.13
N TYR A 95 -18.95 21.03 -2.51
CA TYR A 95 -20.29 21.48 -2.20
C TYR A 95 -21.11 21.61 -3.48
N ASP A 96 -22.30 21.02 -3.50
CA ASP A 96 -23.33 21.29 -4.53
C ASP A 96 -24.06 22.60 -4.19
N THR A 97 -23.32 23.73 -4.23
CA THR A 97 -23.82 25.09 -3.99
C THR A 97 -23.19 26.08 -4.98
N PRO A 98 -23.87 27.19 -5.31
CA PRO A 98 -23.34 28.22 -6.21
C PRO A 98 -22.24 29.09 -5.61
N ALA A 99 -21.92 28.90 -4.32
CA ALA A 99 -20.83 29.58 -3.63
C ALA A 99 -20.36 28.75 -2.43
N CYS A 100 -19.08 28.90 -2.06
CA CYS A 100 -18.55 28.27 -0.86
C CYS A 100 -19.27 28.76 0.42
N PRO A 101 -19.49 27.89 1.42
CA PRO A 101 -20.09 28.30 2.69
C PRO A 101 -19.30 29.40 3.40
N MET A 102 -19.98 30.22 4.21
CA MET A 102 -19.33 31.24 5.03
C MET A 102 -18.19 30.62 5.84
N SER A 103 -16.99 31.23 5.81
CA SER A 103 -15.73 30.78 6.44
C SER A 103 -14.83 29.82 5.64
N MET A 104 -15.20 29.46 4.41
CA MET A 104 -14.35 28.73 3.45
C MET A 104 -13.92 29.58 2.26
N GLU A 105 -12.77 29.23 1.70
CA GLU A 105 -12.19 29.76 0.47
C GLU A 105 -12.53 28.85 -0.72
N LEU A 106 -12.71 29.44 -1.90
CA LEU A 106 -12.89 28.68 -3.14
C LEU A 106 -11.53 28.14 -3.61
N LEU A 107 -11.44 26.82 -3.82
CA LEU A 107 -10.30 26.18 -4.47
C LEU A 107 -10.54 26.03 -5.97
N PHE A 108 -11.73 25.56 -6.35
CA PHE A 108 -12.08 25.23 -7.74
C PHE A 108 -13.58 25.33 -7.96
N GLN A 109 -13.99 25.88 -9.09
CA GLN A 109 -15.37 25.82 -9.53
C GLN A 109 -15.50 24.66 -10.51
N VAL A 110 -16.29 23.64 -10.15
CA VAL A 110 -16.54 22.49 -11.04
C VAL A 110 -17.56 22.87 -12.11
N ASN A 111 -18.65 23.54 -11.70
CA ASN A 111 -19.66 24.15 -12.57
C ASN A 111 -20.44 25.24 -11.81
N GLU A 112 -21.54 25.76 -12.36
CA GLU A 112 -22.35 26.82 -11.74
C GLU A 112 -22.89 26.47 -10.35
N ASP A 113 -23.13 25.18 -10.07
CA ASP A 113 -23.76 24.71 -8.84
C ASP A 113 -22.85 23.79 -8.02
N ARG A 114 -21.56 23.65 -8.37
CA ARG A 114 -20.61 22.79 -7.66
C ARG A 114 -19.25 23.43 -7.48
N MET A 115 -18.81 23.52 -6.23
CA MET A 115 -17.58 24.19 -5.82
C MET A 115 -16.73 23.26 -4.95
N VAL A 116 -15.42 23.25 -5.18
CA VAL A 116 -14.43 22.71 -4.24
C VAL A 116 -13.98 23.86 -3.36
N CYS A 117 -14.17 23.70 -2.06
CA CYS A 117 -13.90 24.72 -1.06
C CYS A 117 -12.97 24.17 0.01
N PHE A 118 -12.19 25.05 0.63
CA PHE A 118 -11.25 24.68 1.68
C PHE A 118 -11.17 25.75 2.75
N ARG A 119 -10.63 25.39 3.92
CA ARG A 119 -10.42 26.32 5.02
C ARG A 119 -9.04 26.10 5.60
N ARG A 120 -8.31 27.19 5.79
CA ARG A 120 -7.07 27.22 6.54
C ARG A 120 -7.24 28.04 7.82
N VAL A 121 -6.44 27.70 8.82
CA VAL A 121 -6.41 28.34 10.14
C VAL A 121 -4.98 28.38 10.64
N THR A 122 -4.69 29.24 11.61
CA THR A 122 -3.35 29.29 12.20
C THR A 122 -3.03 27.99 12.94
N ALA A 123 -1.79 27.52 12.84
CA ALA A 123 -1.29 26.33 13.47
C ALA A 123 -1.62 26.24 14.97
N SER A 124 -1.52 27.36 15.69
CA SER A 124 -1.88 27.45 17.12
C SER A 124 -3.33 27.08 17.44
N GLU A 125 -4.26 27.21 16.49
CA GLU A 125 -5.67 26.89 16.70
C GLU A 125 -5.94 25.38 16.68
N VAL A 126 -5.16 24.61 15.92
CA VAL A 126 -5.55 23.24 15.54
C VAL A 126 -4.47 22.17 15.72
N LEU A 127 -3.19 22.51 15.71
CA LEU A 127 -2.13 21.49 15.81
C LEU A 127 -2.24 20.70 17.10
N ALA A 128 -2.45 21.37 18.23
CA ALA A 128 -2.59 20.71 19.52
C ALA A 128 -3.78 19.74 19.55
N SER A 129 -4.89 20.08 18.89
CA SER A 129 -6.13 19.27 18.89
C SER A 129 -6.16 18.17 17.84
N GLY A 130 -5.17 18.11 16.94
CA GLY A 130 -5.19 17.21 15.78
C GLY A 130 -6.28 17.56 14.76
N ASN A 131 -6.98 18.69 14.89
CA ASN A 131 -8.08 19.10 13.99
C ASN A 131 -7.54 19.81 12.74
N TYR A 132 -6.64 19.14 12.02
CA TYR A 132 -6.06 19.59 10.77
C TYR A 132 -5.94 18.42 9.79
N ILE A 133 -5.68 18.72 8.52
CA ILE A 133 -5.48 17.72 7.47
C ILE A 133 -3.98 17.46 7.31
N SER A 134 -3.58 16.19 7.44
CA SER A 134 -2.21 15.73 7.30
C SER A 134 -1.86 15.32 5.86
N ASP A 135 -2.86 14.92 5.09
CA ASP A 135 -2.70 14.53 3.69
C ASP A 135 -3.98 14.79 2.89
N VAL A 136 -3.84 15.10 1.59
CA VAL A 136 -4.93 15.18 0.63
C VAL A 136 -4.57 14.35 -0.59
N TRP A 137 -5.55 13.63 -1.12
CA TRP A 137 -5.41 12.76 -2.28
C TRP A 137 -6.59 12.91 -3.22
N VAL A 138 -6.39 12.73 -4.53
CA VAL A 138 -7.47 12.65 -5.52
C VAL A 138 -7.50 11.24 -6.09
N SER A 139 -8.64 10.57 -6.01
CA SER A 139 -8.79 9.20 -6.51
C SER A 139 -9.97 9.11 -7.45
N THR A 140 -9.95 8.15 -8.37
CA THR A 140 -11.15 7.77 -9.13
C THR A 140 -12.15 6.95 -8.31
N GLN A 141 -11.84 6.69 -7.03
CA GLN A 141 -12.61 5.81 -6.14
C GLN A 141 -13.40 6.61 -5.11
N LEU A 142 -14.70 6.31 -4.98
CA LEU A 142 -15.60 6.95 -4.02
C LEU A 142 -15.25 6.67 -2.54
N ASN A 143 -14.56 5.55 -2.28
CA ASN A 143 -14.22 5.06 -0.94
C ASN A 143 -12.70 4.84 -0.78
N TYR A 144 -11.89 5.61 -1.49
CA TYR A 144 -10.43 5.50 -1.41
C TYR A 144 -9.94 5.57 0.05
N ASN A 145 -9.27 4.50 0.49
CA ASN A 145 -8.66 4.36 1.81
C ASN A 145 -9.60 4.57 3.01
N THR A 146 -10.93 4.44 2.85
CA THR A 146 -11.90 4.64 3.95
C THR A 146 -11.85 3.57 5.04
N ASP A 147 -11.11 2.49 4.78
CA ASP A 147 -10.70 1.45 5.72
C ASP A 147 -9.51 1.87 6.61
N ALA A 148 -8.84 2.99 6.33
CA ALA A 148 -7.81 3.54 7.19
C ALA A 148 -8.40 4.57 8.17
N VAL A 149 -8.11 4.46 9.47
CA VAL A 149 -8.58 5.44 10.45
C VAL A 149 -7.99 6.82 10.13
N GLY A 150 -8.84 7.85 10.19
CA GLY A 150 -8.45 9.23 9.87
C GLY A 150 -8.56 9.59 8.40
N TRP A 151 -8.77 8.61 7.50
CA TRP A 151 -9.08 8.89 6.09
C TRP A 151 -10.57 9.12 5.88
N THR A 152 -10.89 10.06 5.01
CA THR A 152 -12.27 10.38 4.62
C THR A 152 -12.29 10.75 3.14
N THR A 153 -13.20 10.11 2.39
CA THR A 153 -13.44 10.44 0.98
C THR A 153 -14.74 11.22 0.83
N ILE A 154 -14.65 12.33 0.09
CA ILE A 154 -15.78 13.19 -0.23
C ILE A 154 -16.59 12.52 -1.35
N PRO A 155 -17.88 12.21 -1.12
CA PRO A 155 -18.64 11.39 -2.05
C PRO A 155 -19.11 12.15 -3.31
N GLN A 156 -18.77 13.42 -3.45
CA GLN A 156 -19.06 14.24 -4.61
C GLN A 156 -17.85 14.31 -5.52
N SER A 157 -18.06 13.98 -6.80
CA SER A 157 -16.99 14.08 -7.78
C SER A 157 -16.64 15.54 -8.07
N VAL A 158 -15.33 15.81 -8.16
CA VAL A 158 -14.76 17.07 -8.68
C VAL A 158 -14.81 17.16 -10.20
N GLN A 159 -15.30 16.12 -10.87
CA GLN A 159 -15.57 16.09 -12.29
C GLN A 159 -17.07 16.26 -12.55
N ALA A 160 -17.42 17.04 -13.58
CA ALA A 160 -18.80 17.18 -14.01
C ALA A 160 -19.29 15.87 -14.69
N PRO A 161 -20.55 15.45 -14.48
CA PRO A 161 -21.12 14.31 -15.20
C PRO A 161 -21.07 14.55 -16.71
N SER A 162 -20.56 13.58 -17.49
CA SER A 162 -20.52 13.72 -18.95
C SER A 162 -21.94 13.86 -19.51
N LYS A 163 -22.21 14.95 -20.25
CA LYS A 163 -23.48 15.17 -20.96
C LYS A 163 -23.56 14.28 -22.20
N GLY A 164 -23.69 12.97 -22.01
CA GLY A 164 -23.96 12.02 -23.10
C GLY A 164 -25.44 12.05 -23.52
N LEU A 165 -25.76 12.75 -24.62
CA LEU A 165 -27.01 12.54 -25.37
C LEU A 165 -27.00 11.11 -25.94
N PHE A 166 -27.43 10.10 -25.20
CA PHE A 166 -28.02 8.83 -25.67
C PHE A 166 -28.23 7.94 -24.45
N ARG A 167 -29.32 8.18 -23.72
CA ARG A 167 -29.78 7.30 -22.64
C ARG A 167 -30.43 6.06 -23.27
N SER A 168 -29.59 5.12 -23.70
CA SER A 168 -30.02 3.82 -24.25
C SER A 168 -30.68 2.99 -23.13
N PHE A 169 -31.85 2.45 -23.44
CA PHE A 169 -32.65 1.54 -22.60
C PHE A 169 -31.87 0.30 -22.11
N TRP A 170 -30.70 0.01 -22.69
CA TRP A 170 -29.83 -1.09 -22.27
C TRP A 170 -28.92 -0.75 -21.07
N ASN A 171 -28.74 0.53 -20.72
CA ASN A 171 -27.93 0.95 -19.56
C ASN A 171 -28.62 0.73 -18.21
N SER A 172 -29.87 0.23 -18.17
CA SER A 172 -30.53 -0.10 -16.89
C SER A 172 -30.30 -1.54 -16.43
N MET A 173 -29.60 -2.37 -17.22
CA MET A 173 -29.38 -3.79 -16.92
C MET A 173 -27.93 -4.11 -16.51
N TRP A 174 -27.01 -3.16 -16.69
CA TRP A 174 -25.62 -3.22 -16.24
C TRP A 174 -25.34 -1.88 -15.58
N GLN A 175 -25.08 -1.86 -14.27
CA GLN A 175 -24.65 -0.66 -13.55
C GLN A 175 -23.33 -0.18 -14.15
N THR A 176 -23.39 0.80 -15.03
CA THR A 176 -22.22 1.46 -15.63
C THR A 176 -21.46 2.23 -14.55
N SER A 177 -20.19 1.87 -14.41
CA SER A 177 -19.13 2.48 -13.60
C SER A 177 -19.14 4.01 -13.72
N TYR A 178 -19.23 4.71 -12.59
CA TYR A 178 -19.10 6.17 -12.56
C TYR A 178 -17.61 6.54 -12.72
N HIS A 179 -17.20 7.05 -13.89
CA HIS A 179 -15.92 7.73 -14.02
C HIS A 179 -16.00 9.11 -13.34
N GLY A 180 -15.64 9.19 -12.06
CA GLY A 180 -15.55 10.45 -11.33
C GLY A 180 -14.22 10.55 -10.57
N ALA A 181 -13.68 11.75 -10.43
CA ALA A 181 -12.56 12.04 -9.53
C ALA A 181 -13.10 12.52 -8.18
N PHE A 182 -12.55 12.05 -7.06
CA PHE A 182 -13.00 12.30 -5.69
C PHE A 182 -11.83 12.75 -4.84
N ILE A 183 -12.06 13.70 -3.94
CA ILE A 183 -11.04 14.15 -2.98
C ILE A 183 -11.16 13.29 -1.72
N SER A 184 -10.03 12.74 -1.30
CA SER A 184 -9.84 12.09 -0.01
C SER A 184 -8.86 12.90 0.83
N TYR A 185 -9.03 12.91 2.14
CA TYR A 185 -8.09 13.55 3.06
C TYR A 185 -7.83 12.68 4.28
N GLN A 186 -6.63 12.81 4.83
CA GLN A 186 -6.23 12.19 6.08
C GLN A 186 -6.16 13.22 7.20
N ARG A 187 -6.58 12.82 8.39
CA ARG A 187 -6.43 13.58 9.63
C ARG A 187 -5.55 12.83 10.63
N PRO A 188 -4.86 13.55 11.54
CA PRO A 188 -4.20 12.95 12.68
C PRO A 188 -5.15 12.07 13.49
N VAL A 189 -4.66 10.88 13.84
CA VAL A 189 -5.45 9.93 14.61
C VAL A 189 -5.18 10.13 16.09
N VAL A 190 -5.95 11.04 16.71
CA VAL A 190 -5.86 11.36 18.15
C VAL A 190 -7.15 10.98 18.91
N PRO A 191 -7.15 10.86 20.25
CA PRO A 191 -8.33 10.45 21.01
C PRO A 191 -9.61 11.25 20.72
N ILE A 192 -10.75 10.56 20.67
CA ILE A 192 -12.06 11.19 20.55
C ILE A 192 -12.48 11.73 21.93
N HIS A 193 -12.98 12.97 21.99
CA HIS A 193 -13.45 13.62 23.22
C HIS A 193 -14.94 13.97 23.22
N LYS A 194 -15.58 14.03 22.05
CA LYS A 194 -17.04 14.09 21.93
C LYS A 194 -17.51 13.34 20.69
N VAL A 195 -18.70 12.77 20.77
CA VAL A 195 -19.45 12.22 19.65
C VAL A 195 -20.81 12.92 19.60
N ARG A 196 -21.36 13.12 18.40
CA ARG A 196 -22.74 13.58 18.18
C ARG A 196 -23.29 12.96 16.91
N LEU A 197 -24.55 12.54 16.93
CA LEU A 197 -25.25 12.10 15.73
C LEU A 197 -26.04 13.27 15.12
N LEU A 198 -25.79 13.56 13.84
CA LEU A 198 -26.62 14.48 13.05
C LEU A 198 -27.58 13.68 12.19
N ALA A 199 -28.88 13.74 12.49
CA ALA A 199 -29.92 13.18 11.64
C ALA A 199 -30.35 14.18 10.55
N GLY A 200 -31.00 13.68 9.48
CA GLY A 200 -31.59 14.55 8.46
C GLY A 200 -30.55 15.28 7.59
N VAL A 201 -29.41 14.66 7.33
CA VAL A 201 -28.35 15.21 6.46
C VAL A 201 -28.69 14.88 5.01
N ASN A 202 -28.75 15.90 4.16
CA ASN A 202 -28.94 15.72 2.72
C ASN A 202 -27.67 15.09 2.13
N ALA A 203 -27.83 14.18 1.17
CA ALA A 203 -26.71 13.48 0.54
C ALA A 203 -25.62 14.41 -0.03
N GLY A 204 -25.99 15.57 -0.58
CA GLY A 204 -25.05 16.57 -1.11
C GLY A 204 -24.21 17.29 -0.04
N PHE A 205 -24.57 17.17 1.24
CA PHE A 205 -23.86 17.77 2.38
C PHE A 205 -23.23 16.73 3.30
N LEU A 206 -23.26 15.45 2.93
CA LEU A 206 -22.49 14.42 3.62
C LEU A 206 -21.01 14.79 3.63
N ARG A 207 -20.30 14.46 4.72
CA ARG A 207 -18.90 14.82 4.99
C ARG A 207 -18.65 16.28 5.30
N THR A 208 -19.71 17.10 5.34
CA THR A 208 -19.58 18.54 5.62
C THR A 208 -20.59 19.05 6.63
N ALA A 209 -21.61 18.26 6.98
CA ALA A 209 -22.66 18.72 7.87
C ALA A 209 -22.17 18.88 9.31
N CYS A 210 -21.21 18.07 9.77
CA CYS A 210 -20.58 18.23 11.07
C CYS A 210 -19.95 19.63 11.23
N PHE A 211 -19.15 20.02 10.24
CA PHE A 211 -18.52 21.32 10.19
C PHE A 211 -19.56 22.45 10.04
N THR A 212 -20.46 22.33 9.07
CA THR A 212 -21.36 23.44 8.67
C THR A 212 -22.56 23.64 9.59
N ARG A 213 -23.07 22.58 10.24
CA ARG A 213 -24.26 22.66 11.11
C ARG A 213 -23.93 22.76 12.60
N ILE A 214 -22.80 22.20 13.06
CA ILE A 214 -22.43 22.21 14.48
C ILE A 214 -21.31 23.21 14.76
N GLY A 215 -20.31 23.27 13.89
CA GLY A 215 -19.21 24.24 13.96
C GLY A 215 -17.86 23.63 13.61
N ASN A 216 -16.88 24.50 13.42
CA ASN A 216 -15.56 24.17 12.85
C ASN A 216 -14.65 23.26 13.70
N GLN A 217 -15.03 22.97 14.94
CA GLN A 217 -14.33 22.02 15.80
C GLN A 217 -14.84 20.59 15.64
N TRP A 218 -15.87 20.37 14.82
CA TRP A 218 -16.47 19.06 14.59
C TRP A 218 -16.10 18.57 13.19
N GLU A 219 -15.69 17.32 13.13
CA GLU A 219 -15.37 16.61 11.90
C GLU A 219 -16.28 15.41 11.74
N ASP A 220 -16.47 14.98 10.50
CA ASP A 220 -17.14 13.73 10.21
C ASP A 220 -16.19 12.55 10.40
N THR A 221 -16.74 11.35 10.60
CA THR A 221 -15.91 10.15 10.82
C THR A 221 -15.57 9.39 9.53
N GLY A 222 -15.87 9.93 8.33
CA GLY A 222 -15.81 9.14 7.11
C GLY A 222 -16.84 8.00 7.05
N ALA A 223 -17.71 7.85 8.05
CA ALA A 223 -18.80 6.88 8.08
C ALA A 223 -20.19 7.55 8.04
N GLY A 224 -21.14 7.01 7.28
CA GLY A 224 -22.49 7.55 7.13
C GLY A 224 -23.54 6.47 7.36
N TYR A 225 -24.58 6.78 8.14
CA TYR A 225 -25.68 5.86 8.42
C TYR A 225 -26.88 6.20 7.51
N LEU A 226 -27.42 5.20 6.81
CA LEU A 226 -28.66 5.36 6.03
C LEU A 226 -29.85 5.19 6.98
N ASP A 227 -30.59 6.27 7.17
CA ASP A 227 -31.85 6.24 7.91
C ASP A 227 -32.92 5.54 7.05
N HIS A 228 -33.44 4.42 7.56
CA HIS A 228 -34.48 3.65 6.85
C HIS A 228 -35.85 4.33 6.84
N LEU A 229 -36.06 5.35 7.69
CA LEU A 229 -37.36 6.02 7.83
C LEU A 229 -37.58 7.11 6.78
N THR A 230 -36.52 7.62 6.15
CA THR A 230 -36.59 8.81 5.29
C THR A 230 -35.83 8.59 3.98
N ARG A 231 -36.57 8.36 2.88
CA ARG A 231 -35.98 8.30 1.53
C ARG A 231 -35.29 9.63 1.21
N GLY A 232 -33.96 9.67 1.25
CA GLY A 232 -33.14 10.79 0.80
C GLY A 232 -32.37 11.56 1.89
N THR A 233 -32.57 11.24 3.17
CA THR A 233 -31.78 11.79 4.27
C THR A 233 -30.94 10.72 4.95
N LYS A 234 -29.72 11.08 5.34
CA LYS A 234 -28.77 10.22 6.05
C LYS A 234 -28.48 10.79 7.42
N SER A 235 -27.93 9.96 8.31
CA SER A 235 -27.37 10.40 9.57
C SER A 235 -25.84 10.38 9.49
N GLU A 236 -25.21 11.39 10.08
CA GLU A 236 -23.75 11.56 10.07
C GLU A 236 -23.21 11.59 11.49
N PHE A 237 -22.16 10.82 11.74
CA PHE A 237 -21.45 10.85 13.01
C PHE A 237 -20.42 11.97 12.98
N CYS A 238 -20.54 12.86 13.96
CA CYS A 238 -19.62 13.95 14.16
C CYS A 238 -18.80 13.68 15.40
N ILE A 239 -17.49 13.77 15.27
CA ILE A 239 -16.57 13.65 16.38
C ILE A 239 -15.87 14.98 16.62
N ARG A 240 -15.39 15.16 17.84
CA ARG A 240 -14.49 16.24 18.19
C ARG A 240 -13.30 15.67 18.93
N ARG A 241 -12.12 16.05 18.46
CA ARG A 241 -10.84 15.74 19.09
C ARG A 241 -10.42 16.87 20.03
N GLY A 242 -9.60 16.54 21.01
CA GLY A 242 -9.14 17.42 22.07
C GLY A 242 -7.65 17.67 21.94
N ALA A 243 -7.14 18.71 22.60
CA ALA A 243 -5.70 18.92 22.64
C ALA A 243 -5.00 17.71 23.28
N SER A 244 -3.87 17.26 22.71
CA SER A 244 -3.06 16.15 23.27
C SER A 244 -2.75 16.32 24.75
N ASP A 245 -2.66 17.58 25.20
CA ASP A 245 -2.25 17.95 26.56
C ASP A 245 -3.43 18.38 27.46
N ALA A 246 -4.67 18.28 26.97
CA ALA A 246 -5.82 18.63 27.77
C ALA A 246 -6.29 17.42 28.58
N ASN A 247 -6.42 17.57 29.91
CA ASN A 247 -7.07 16.61 30.83
C ASN A 247 -8.59 16.51 30.55
N LEU A 248 -8.97 16.25 29.31
CA LEU A 248 -10.33 16.05 28.88
C LEU A 248 -10.62 14.55 28.88
N PRO A 249 -11.82 14.13 29.31
CA PRO A 249 -12.19 12.73 29.22
C PRO A 249 -12.23 12.30 27.75
N VAL A 250 -11.68 11.13 27.48
CA VAL A 250 -11.60 10.48 26.17
C VAL A 250 -12.62 9.36 26.07
N LEU A 251 -12.98 8.98 24.85
CA LEU A 251 -13.89 7.88 24.59
C LEU A 251 -13.17 6.56 24.88
N LEU A 252 -13.69 5.76 25.82
CA LEU A 252 -13.06 4.49 26.22
C LEU A 252 -13.87 3.27 25.78
N GLU A 253 -15.19 3.40 25.67
CA GLU A 253 -16.07 2.28 25.31
C GLU A 253 -17.30 2.77 24.56
N VAL A 254 -17.72 1.99 23.57
CA VAL A 254 -19.02 2.14 22.91
C VAL A 254 -19.79 0.84 22.99
N ALA A 255 -21.02 0.93 23.46
CA ALA A 255 -21.97 -0.17 23.49
C ALA A 255 -23.24 0.18 22.73
N THR A 256 -23.99 -0.85 22.39
CA THR A 256 -25.22 -0.73 21.61
C THR A 256 -26.34 -1.49 22.31
N MET A 257 -27.43 -0.80 22.57
CA MET A 257 -28.62 -1.37 23.21
C MET A 257 -29.71 -1.57 22.16
N ARG A 258 -30.47 -2.66 22.28
CA ARG A 258 -31.56 -3.02 21.36
C ARG A 258 -32.92 -2.75 22.00
N GLY A 259 -33.84 -2.18 21.23
CA GLY A 259 -35.22 -1.93 21.66
C GLY A 259 -35.30 -0.93 22.83
N PRO A 260 -36.18 -1.15 23.84
CA PRO A 260 -36.40 -0.19 24.93
C PRO A 260 -35.30 -0.20 26.00
N GLU A 261 -34.23 -0.96 25.82
CA GLU A 261 -33.14 -1.07 26.80
C GLU A 261 -32.42 0.27 27.01
N GLU A 262 -32.28 0.68 28.27
CA GLU A 262 -31.52 1.87 28.66
C GLU A 262 -30.01 1.60 28.69
N CYS A 263 -29.21 2.64 28.48
CA CYS A 263 -27.76 2.53 28.64
C CYS A 263 -27.41 2.20 30.10
N PRO A 264 -26.54 1.22 30.37
CA PRO A 264 -26.07 0.96 31.72
C PRO A 264 -25.43 2.20 32.36
N ASP A 265 -25.52 2.34 33.69
CA ASP A 265 -25.10 3.54 34.43
C ASP A 265 -23.64 3.97 34.18
N ARG A 266 -22.77 3.03 33.78
CA ARG A 266 -21.37 3.32 33.42
C ARG A 266 -21.18 4.12 32.13
N PHE A 267 -22.23 4.25 31.31
CA PHE A 267 -22.22 5.05 30.08
C PHE A 267 -22.86 6.41 30.36
N SER A 268 -22.11 7.48 30.12
CA SER A 268 -22.51 8.84 30.49
C SER A 268 -23.14 9.63 29.35
N GLN A 269 -23.00 9.17 28.09
CA GLN A 269 -23.68 9.75 26.93
C GLN A 269 -24.39 8.67 26.13
N LYS A 270 -25.52 9.04 25.50
CA LYS A 270 -26.26 8.18 24.57
C LYS A 270 -26.69 8.92 23.32
N GLU A 271 -26.66 8.23 22.19
CA GLU A 271 -27.18 8.69 20.89
C GLU A 271 -28.19 7.67 20.37
N THR A 272 -29.34 8.11 19.89
CA THR A 272 -30.39 7.21 19.36
C THR A 272 -30.31 7.22 17.84
N LEU A 273 -30.02 6.05 17.25
CA LEU A 273 -29.89 5.88 15.80
C LEU A 273 -31.29 5.79 15.16
N ASP A 274 -32.14 4.95 15.73
CA ASP A 274 -33.54 4.75 15.34
C ASP A 274 -34.34 4.23 16.55
N ASN A 275 -35.59 3.82 16.33
CA ASN A 275 -36.46 3.31 17.41
C ASN A 275 -35.97 2.00 18.05
N ASP A 276 -35.05 1.28 17.39
CA ASP A 276 -34.60 -0.05 17.78
C ASP A 276 -33.14 -0.10 18.23
N VAL A 277 -32.34 0.95 17.95
CA VAL A 277 -30.91 0.97 18.24
C VAL A 277 -30.50 2.26 18.96
N ARG A 278 -29.86 2.07 20.11
CA ARG A 278 -29.24 3.14 20.89
C ARG A 278 -27.75 2.88 21.09
N LEU A 279 -26.93 3.90 20.89
CA LEU A 279 -25.50 3.88 21.19
C LEU A 279 -25.25 4.50 22.57
N CYS A 280 -24.37 3.88 23.35
CA CYS A 280 -23.97 4.29 24.68
C CYS A 280 -22.46 4.50 24.70
N PHE A 281 -21.99 5.65 25.22
CA PHE A 281 -20.59 6.04 25.22
C PHE A 281 -20.07 6.20 26.65
N ARG A 282 -18.95 5.53 26.97
CA ARG A 282 -18.24 5.67 28.24
C ARG A 282 -17.04 6.58 28.03
N TRP A 283 -17.00 7.62 28.84
CA TRP A 283 -15.95 8.64 28.84
C TRP A 283 -15.12 8.50 30.12
N GLY A 284 -13.81 8.69 30.03
CA GLY A 284 -12.92 8.63 31.20
C GLY A 284 -11.52 9.14 30.90
N GLU A 285 -10.63 9.07 31.89
CA GLU A 285 -9.20 9.32 31.70
C GLU A 285 -8.54 8.03 31.18
N ALA A 286 -7.77 8.13 30.09
CA ALA A 286 -6.98 6.98 29.62
C ALA A 286 -5.93 6.62 30.67
N SER A 287 -5.91 5.36 31.08
CA SER A 287 -4.91 4.80 32.00
C SER A 287 -3.95 3.91 31.23
N ALA A 288 -2.82 3.51 31.82
CA ALA A 288 -1.88 2.57 31.20
C ALA A 288 -2.51 1.22 30.78
N SER A 289 -3.68 0.87 31.33
CA SER A 289 -4.44 -0.34 31.01
C SER A 289 -5.65 -0.12 30.10
N GLU A 290 -5.99 1.13 29.75
CA GLU A 290 -7.15 1.46 28.91
C GLU A 290 -6.73 2.38 27.77
N SER A 291 -6.86 1.90 26.52
CA SER A 291 -6.55 2.68 25.33
C SER A 291 -7.76 3.48 24.83
N PRO A 292 -7.61 4.78 24.51
CA PRO A 292 -8.70 5.61 24.02
C PRO A 292 -9.11 5.25 22.59
N ILE A 293 -10.41 5.28 22.33
CA ILE A 293 -10.99 5.11 20.99
C ILE A 293 -10.64 6.33 20.13
N VAL A 294 -10.08 6.05 18.96
CA VAL A 294 -9.60 7.06 17.99
C VAL A 294 -10.38 7.03 16.68
N GLY A 295 -11.17 5.98 16.44
CA GLY A 295 -11.94 5.79 15.21
C GLY A 295 -13.31 5.15 15.44
N ILE A 296 -14.30 5.61 14.67
CA ILE A 296 -15.65 5.03 14.59
C ILE A 296 -15.97 4.81 13.11
N TYR A 297 -16.16 3.55 12.72
CA TYR A 297 -16.45 3.15 11.34
C TYR A 297 -17.77 2.38 11.24
N PHE A 298 -18.46 2.50 10.10
CA PHE A 298 -19.66 1.73 9.82
C PHE A 298 -19.43 0.89 8.56
N GLU A 299 -19.46 -0.42 8.72
CA GLU A 299 -19.30 -1.38 7.64
C GLU A 299 -20.65 -1.98 7.23
N SER A 300 -20.89 -2.11 5.93
CA SER A 300 -22.07 -2.82 5.40
C SER A 300 -21.73 -4.29 5.16
N LEU A 301 -21.79 -5.12 6.21
CA LEU A 301 -21.63 -6.56 6.05
C LEU A 301 -22.94 -7.18 5.55
N ALA A 302 -22.97 -7.54 4.26
CA ALA A 302 -23.95 -8.50 3.75
C ALA A 302 -24.00 -9.70 4.72
N VAL A 303 -25.21 -9.98 5.23
CA VAL A 303 -25.48 -10.86 6.38
C VAL A 303 -24.64 -12.14 6.34
N GLY A 304 -23.73 -12.32 7.30
CA GLY A 304 -23.07 -13.61 7.57
C GLY A 304 -21.54 -13.66 7.58
N LYS A 305 -20.81 -12.58 7.23
CA LYS A 305 -19.34 -12.56 7.36
C LYS A 305 -18.88 -11.84 8.65
N LYS A 306 -17.80 -12.34 9.27
CA LYS A 306 -17.08 -11.61 10.33
C LYS A 306 -16.39 -10.41 9.65
N PRO A 307 -16.37 -9.21 10.27
CA PRO A 307 -15.54 -8.12 9.79
C PRO A 307 -14.07 -8.60 9.82
N GLN A 308 -13.46 -8.74 8.65
CA GLN A 308 -12.00 -8.74 8.51
C GLN A 308 -11.60 -7.30 8.30
N ALA A 309 -11.84 -6.45 9.30
CA ALA A 309 -11.38 -5.08 9.23
C ALA A 309 -9.87 -5.10 9.52
N VAL A 310 -9.07 -5.41 8.50
CA VAL A 310 -7.62 -5.15 8.50
C VAL A 310 -7.49 -3.64 8.26
N LEU A 311 -7.77 -2.88 9.30
CA LEU A 311 -7.73 -1.42 9.26
C LEU A 311 -6.25 -1.05 9.43
N SER A 312 -5.67 -0.36 8.43
CA SER A 312 -4.23 -0.05 8.39
C SER A 312 -3.81 0.84 9.58
N GLY A 313 -2.64 0.56 10.19
CA GLY A 313 -2.00 1.46 11.16
C GLY A 313 -1.91 1.05 12.64
N GLY A 314 -1.71 -0.23 12.98
CA GLY A 314 -1.45 -0.66 14.37
C GLY A 314 -2.65 -0.52 15.33
N TYR A 315 -3.86 -0.38 14.80
CA TYR A 315 -5.07 -0.18 15.58
C TYR A 315 -5.76 -1.51 15.91
N GLN A 316 -6.39 -1.59 17.08
CA GLN A 316 -7.12 -2.79 17.51
C GLN A 316 -8.63 -2.58 17.52
N LEU A 317 -9.37 -3.60 17.08
CA LEU A 317 -10.83 -3.65 17.15
C LEU A 317 -11.28 -3.75 18.61
N VAL A 318 -11.94 -2.70 19.10
CA VAL A 318 -12.46 -2.66 20.49
C VAL A 318 -13.78 -3.40 20.58
N SER A 319 -14.66 -3.14 19.61
CA SER A 319 -16.03 -3.63 19.62
C SER A 319 -16.60 -3.56 18.21
N SER A 320 -17.49 -4.51 17.89
CA SER A 320 -18.33 -4.42 16.71
C SER A 320 -19.76 -4.83 17.06
N THR A 321 -20.73 -4.04 16.60
CA THR A 321 -22.15 -4.33 16.80
C THR A 321 -22.85 -4.52 15.48
N SER A 322 -23.63 -5.59 15.38
CA SER A 322 -24.62 -5.77 14.30
C SER A 322 -25.89 -4.95 14.55
N LEU A 323 -26.17 -4.05 13.62
CA LEU A 323 -27.39 -3.28 13.50
C LEU A 323 -28.44 -4.18 12.81
N ASN A 324 -29.72 -4.10 13.23
CA ASN A 324 -30.83 -4.98 12.79
C ASN A 324 -31.18 -4.93 11.28
N ILE A 325 -30.32 -4.34 10.46
CA ILE A 325 -30.48 -4.03 9.03
C ILE A 325 -29.33 -4.60 8.18
N GLY A 326 -28.57 -5.56 8.70
CA GLY A 326 -27.42 -6.14 7.99
C GLY A 326 -26.25 -5.18 7.84
N ARG A 327 -26.07 -4.25 8.79
CA ARG A 327 -24.90 -3.36 8.88
C ARG A 327 -24.21 -3.55 10.21
N ARG A 328 -22.92 -3.25 10.31
CA ARG A 328 -22.16 -3.31 11.56
C ARG A 328 -21.49 -1.97 11.86
N ALA A 329 -21.60 -1.52 13.10
CA ALA A 329 -20.76 -0.47 13.64
C ALA A 329 -19.48 -1.09 14.19
N VAL A 330 -18.33 -0.47 13.93
CA VAL A 330 -16.98 -0.95 14.28
C VAL A 330 -16.26 0.17 15.02
N PHE A 331 -15.65 -0.15 16.16
CA PHE A 331 -14.98 0.82 17.04
C PHE A 331 -13.53 0.44 17.26
N MET A 332 -12.62 1.42 17.23
CA MET A 332 -11.17 1.17 17.26
C MET A 332 -10.40 2.09 18.21
N TYR A 333 -9.34 1.56 18.84
CA TYR A 333 -8.34 2.35 19.56
C TYR A 333 -6.95 2.21 18.93
N ALA A 334 -6.12 3.22 19.15
CA ALA A 334 -4.67 3.14 19.02
C ALA A 334 -4.10 2.71 20.37
N ALA A 335 -3.27 1.66 20.39
CA ALA A 335 -2.53 1.31 21.58
C ALA A 335 -1.49 2.41 21.82
N TRP A 336 -1.56 3.11 22.95
CA TRP A 336 -0.47 3.99 23.39
C TRP A 336 0.62 3.09 23.99
N ASP A 337 1.48 2.55 23.12
CA ASP A 337 2.68 1.75 23.38
C ASP A 337 2.71 0.90 24.67
N VAL A 338 2.22 -0.33 24.58
CA VAL A 338 3.10 -1.51 24.45
C VAL A 338 2.34 -2.43 23.50
N ILE A 339 2.79 -2.53 22.26
CA ILE A 339 2.52 -3.75 21.49
C ILE A 339 3.17 -4.83 22.34
N ASP A 340 2.37 -5.59 23.11
CA ASP A 340 2.79 -6.96 23.40
C ASP A 340 2.85 -7.57 22.00
N GLU A 341 4.07 -7.56 21.45
CA GLU A 341 4.42 -8.27 20.24
C GLU A 341 3.75 -9.64 20.39
N VAL A 342 2.73 -9.94 19.60
CA VAL A 342 2.75 -11.28 19.02
C VAL A 342 4.02 -11.19 18.20
N PRO A 343 5.12 -11.85 18.61
CA PRO A 343 6.37 -11.67 17.91
C PRO A 343 6.13 -12.27 16.54
N ILE A 344 5.88 -11.43 15.54
CA ILE A 344 6.38 -11.70 14.21
C ILE A 344 7.88 -11.74 14.47
N PRO A 345 8.53 -12.91 14.45
CA PRO A 345 9.94 -12.98 14.77
C PRO A 345 10.64 -11.92 13.93
N ALA A 346 11.38 -11.02 14.58
CA ALA A 346 12.28 -10.13 13.87
C ALA A 346 13.01 -11.00 12.83
N PRO A 347 13.13 -10.55 11.57
CA PRO A 347 13.84 -11.31 10.55
C PRO A 347 15.11 -11.84 11.20
N LEU A 348 15.28 -13.17 11.23
CA LEU A 348 16.43 -13.81 11.87
C LEU A 348 17.67 -13.04 11.43
N ASP A 349 18.54 -12.64 12.36
CA ASP A 349 19.73 -11.85 12.02
C ASP A 349 20.49 -12.54 10.88
N ARG A 350 20.34 -12.00 9.67
CA ARG A 350 20.85 -12.58 8.44
C ARG A 350 22.20 -11.95 8.15
N PRO A 351 23.17 -12.71 7.64
CA PRO A 351 24.37 -12.09 7.12
C PRO A 351 23.97 -11.06 6.04
N PRO A 352 24.69 -9.94 5.90
CA PRO A 352 24.42 -9.00 4.82
C PRO A 352 24.52 -9.70 3.46
N LEU A 353 23.67 -9.31 2.51
CA LEU A 353 23.84 -9.73 1.12
C LEU A 353 25.05 -9.00 0.55
N VAL A 354 26.02 -9.74 0.01
CA VAL A 354 27.29 -9.17 -0.46
C VAL A 354 27.49 -9.50 -1.94
N ALA A 355 27.91 -8.51 -2.72
CA ALA A 355 28.28 -8.73 -4.12
C ALA A 355 29.52 -9.64 -4.24
N LYS A 356 29.66 -10.33 -5.38
CA LYS A 356 30.86 -11.11 -5.69
C LYS A 356 31.90 -10.21 -6.35
N SER A 357 33.13 -10.24 -5.86
CA SER A 357 34.26 -9.63 -6.56
C SER A 357 34.81 -10.60 -7.60
N VAL A 358 34.95 -10.13 -8.83
CA VAL A 358 35.58 -10.85 -9.93
C VAL A 358 37.00 -10.28 -10.09
N PRO A 359 38.07 -11.09 -9.98
CA PRO A 359 39.43 -10.60 -10.16
C PRO A 359 39.63 -9.96 -11.54
N GLY A 360 40.17 -8.73 -11.58
CA GLY A 360 40.54 -8.07 -12.83
C GLY A 360 41.80 -8.67 -13.45
N ALA A 361 42.04 -8.38 -14.74
CA ALA A 361 43.32 -8.69 -15.36
C ALA A 361 44.47 -8.07 -14.55
N ASN A 362 45.48 -8.86 -14.22
CA ASN A 362 46.68 -8.48 -13.44
C ASN A 362 46.48 -8.26 -11.92
N GLY A 363 45.43 -8.82 -11.31
CA GLY A 363 45.33 -8.88 -9.83
C GLY A 363 44.98 -7.57 -9.12
N LYS A 364 44.47 -6.57 -9.86
CA LYS A 364 43.78 -5.41 -9.27
C LYS A 364 42.35 -5.80 -8.88
N THR A 365 41.77 -5.15 -7.86
CA THR A 365 40.35 -5.28 -7.50
C THR A 365 39.50 -5.05 -8.74
N GLY A 366 38.84 -6.12 -9.18
CA GLY A 366 38.03 -6.13 -10.39
C GLY A 366 36.55 -6.01 -10.07
N ASN A 367 35.76 -6.03 -11.14
CA ASN A 367 34.33 -5.76 -11.16
C ASN A 367 33.57 -6.48 -10.03
N LEU A 368 32.52 -5.84 -9.50
CA LEU A 368 31.54 -6.53 -8.68
C LEU A 368 30.38 -7.01 -9.55
N THR A 369 29.82 -8.16 -9.20
CA THR A 369 28.61 -8.71 -9.83
C THR A 369 27.66 -9.25 -8.78
N TYR A 370 26.35 -9.16 -9.06
CA TYR A 370 25.31 -9.80 -8.27
C TYR A 370 24.22 -10.33 -9.19
N LYS A 371 24.00 -11.66 -9.14
CA LYS A 371 23.08 -12.37 -10.02
C LYS A 371 21.84 -12.83 -9.27
N ILE A 372 20.67 -12.44 -9.78
CA ILE A 372 19.36 -12.75 -9.24
C ILE A 372 18.61 -13.64 -10.23
N LEU A 373 18.08 -14.77 -9.78
CA LEU A 373 17.15 -15.60 -10.55
C LEU A 373 15.71 -15.29 -10.09
N GLN A 374 14.90 -14.75 -11.00
CA GLN A 374 13.47 -14.55 -10.80
C GLN A 374 12.70 -15.80 -11.25
N LEU A 375 11.92 -16.38 -10.33
CA LEU A 375 11.00 -17.47 -10.58
C LEU A 375 9.58 -16.99 -10.26
N SER A 376 8.71 -16.96 -11.26
CA SER A 376 7.33 -16.48 -11.13
C SER A 376 6.32 -17.57 -11.47
N ASP A 377 5.16 -17.53 -10.84
CA ASP A 377 4.00 -18.37 -11.20
C ASP A 377 4.34 -19.86 -11.19
N LEU A 378 4.93 -20.32 -10.09
CA LEU A 378 5.28 -21.73 -9.90
C LEU A 378 4.06 -22.58 -9.55
N HIS A 379 3.13 -22.02 -8.77
CA HIS A 379 1.89 -22.68 -8.33
C HIS A 379 2.12 -24.06 -7.70
N TYR A 380 3.12 -24.17 -6.81
CA TYR A 380 3.39 -25.42 -6.09
C TYR A 380 2.17 -25.86 -5.27
N THR A 381 1.79 -27.13 -5.40
CA THR A 381 0.68 -27.74 -4.65
C THR A 381 1.13 -28.50 -3.41
N GLY A 382 2.41 -28.88 -3.37
CA GLY A 382 2.98 -29.78 -2.35
C GLY A 382 2.79 -31.27 -2.69
N ASP A 383 2.19 -31.58 -3.84
CA ASP A 383 2.04 -32.93 -4.37
C ASP A 383 2.83 -33.05 -5.68
N SER A 384 3.98 -33.72 -5.59
CA SER A 384 4.87 -33.97 -6.74
C SER A 384 4.19 -34.68 -7.92
N THR A 385 3.06 -35.35 -7.70
CA THR A 385 2.31 -36.08 -8.73
C THR A 385 1.26 -35.23 -9.45
N THR A 386 1.02 -33.99 -8.99
CA THR A 386 0.07 -33.05 -9.61
C THR A 386 0.39 -32.87 -11.09
N LYS A 387 -0.55 -33.30 -11.94
CA LYS A 387 -0.41 -33.25 -13.40
C LYS A 387 -0.55 -31.82 -13.90
N CYS A 388 0.10 -31.54 -15.03
CA CYS A 388 -0.04 -30.25 -15.69
C CYS A 388 -1.49 -29.94 -16.07
N HIS A 389 -1.97 -28.78 -15.64
CA HIS A 389 -3.22 -28.18 -16.14
C HIS A 389 -3.07 -27.87 -17.63
N ASP A 390 -2.00 -27.13 -17.98
CA ASP A 390 -1.64 -26.78 -19.35
C ASP A 390 -0.23 -27.25 -19.71
N THR A 391 -0.15 -28.43 -20.31
CA THR A 391 1.10 -28.98 -20.87
C THR A 391 1.55 -28.17 -22.10
N PRO A 392 2.77 -27.60 -22.10
CA PRO A 392 3.30 -26.92 -23.29
C PRO A 392 3.41 -27.85 -24.50
N LEU A 393 2.94 -27.42 -25.68
CA LEU A 393 2.82 -28.25 -26.89
C LEU A 393 4.16 -28.79 -27.39
N LYS A 394 5.25 -28.04 -27.18
CA LYS A 394 6.60 -28.40 -27.66
C LYS A 394 7.38 -29.28 -26.68
N MET A 395 6.82 -29.53 -25.51
CA MET A 395 7.48 -30.29 -24.45
C MET A 395 7.64 -31.76 -24.84
N LYS A 396 8.85 -32.29 -24.71
CA LYS A 396 9.18 -33.70 -24.98
C LYS A 396 9.14 -34.56 -23.73
N ALA A 397 9.43 -33.98 -22.57
CA ALA A 397 9.43 -34.66 -21.27
C ALA A 397 8.01 -35.12 -20.89
N SER A 398 7.92 -36.31 -20.31
CA SER A 398 6.65 -36.92 -19.88
C SER A 398 6.89 -37.85 -18.69
N PRO A 399 5.97 -37.92 -17.70
CA PRO A 399 4.72 -37.15 -17.61
C PRO A 399 4.96 -35.68 -17.19
N CYS A 400 4.07 -34.79 -17.64
CA CYS A 400 4.05 -33.39 -17.19
C CYS A 400 3.43 -33.29 -15.79
N ASN A 401 4.23 -32.92 -14.79
CA ASN A 401 3.79 -32.78 -13.40
C ASN A 401 4.66 -31.81 -12.59
N GLU A 402 4.28 -31.59 -11.33
CA GLU A 402 5.01 -30.75 -10.37
C GLU A 402 6.45 -31.26 -10.13
N ALA A 403 6.71 -32.57 -10.09
CA ALA A 403 8.06 -33.11 -9.96
C ALA A 403 8.99 -32.66 -11.12
N LEU A 404 8.45 -32.56 -12.34
CA LEU A 404 9.19 -32.06 -13.49
C LEU A 404 9.48 -30.56 -13.37
N MET A 405 8.57 -29.76 -12.83
CA MET A 405 8.84 -28.35 -12.47
C MET A 405 9.99 -28.27 -11.46
N THR A 406 9.96 -29.06 -10.39
CA THR A 406 11.04 -29.07 -9.40
C THR A 406 12.37 -29.42 -10.02
N LYS A 407 12.41 -30.40 -10.93
CA LYS A 407 13.63 -30.72 -11.67
C LYS A 407 14.11 -29.51 -12.47
N TYR A 408 13.23 -28.87 -13.24
CA TYR A 408 13.55 -27.68 -14.04
C TYR A 408 14.12 -26.54 -13.18
N VAL A 409 13.47 -26.21 -12.07
CA VAL A 409 13.95 -25.17 -11.14
C VAL A 409 15.35 -25.52 -10.63
N ASN A 410 15.60 -26.78 -10.24
CA ASN A 410 16.92 -27.21 -9.80
C ASN A 410 18.00 -27.10 -10.90
N GLU A 411 17.67 -27.45 -12.15
CA GLU A 411 18.59 -27.28 -13.29
C GLU A 411 18.95 -25.80 -13.52
N LEU A 412 17.98 -24.88 -13.36
CA LEU A 412 18.26 -23.43 -13.43
C LEU A 412 19.18 -22.98 -12.30
N LEU A 413 18.95 -23.44 -11.06
CA LEU A 413 19.79 -23.12 -9.91
C LEU A 413 21.23 -23.61 -10.11
N ASP A 414 21.40 -24.82 -10.67
CA ASP A 414 22.72 -25.43 -10.91
C ASP A 414 23.46 -24.79 -12.08
N LEU A 415 22.72 -24.40 -13.13
CA LEU A 415 23.27 -23.73 -14.31
C LEU A 415 23.74 -22.32 -13.96
N GLU A 416 22.85 -21.50 -13.41
CA GLU A 416 23.09 -20.06 -13.25
C GLU A 416 23.88 -19.73 -11.98
N LYS A 417 23.81 -20.59 -10.96
CA LYS A 417 24.43 -20.41 -9.64
C LYS A 417 24.16 -18.99 -9.11
N PRO A 418 22.88 -18.59 -9.00
CA PRO A 418 22.52 -17.24 -8.62
C PRO A 418 23.02 -16.90 -7.21
N ASP A 419 23.30 -15.62 -7.00
CA ASP A 419 23.62 -15.05 -5.68
C ASP A 419 22.36 -14.88 -4.83
N PHE A 420 21.22 -14.74 -5.50
CA PHE A 420 19.92 -14.55 -4.88
C PHE A 420 18.79 -15.13 -5.75
N VAL A 421 17.71 -15.60 -5.12
CA VAL A 421 16.48 -15.99 -5.82
C VAL A 421 15.32 -15.12 -5.37
N VAL A 422 14.53 -14.62 -6.32
CA VAL A 422 13.25 -13.97 -6.04
C VAL A 422 12.13 -14.87 -6.51
N PHE A 423 11.31 -15.31 -5.57
CA PHE A 423 10.03 -15.96 -5.81
C PHE A 423 8.97 -14.88 -6.01
N ALA A 424 8.61 -14.64 -7.28
CA ALA A 424 7.93 -13.44 -7.74
C ALA A 424 6.39 -13.54 -7.71
N GLY A 425 5.84 -14.25 -6.72
CA GLY A 425 4.41 -14.39 -6.48
C GLY A 425 3.79 -15.57 -7.23
N ASP A 426 2.63 -15.98 -6.75
CA ASP A 426 1.98 -17.25 -7.09
C ASP A 426 2.95 -18.43 -6.90
N ASN A 427 3.61 -18.42 -5.75
CA ASN A 427 4.63 -19.39 -5.40
C ASN A 427 3.99 -20.74 -5.09
N VAL A 428 2.85 -20.71 -4.39
CA VAL A 428 2.05 -21.89 -4.05
C VAL A 428 0.59 -21.74 -4.46
N GLN A 429 -0.04 -22.85 -4.81
CA GLN A 429 -1.47 -22.92 -5.11
C GLN A 429 -2.03 -24.28 -4.67
N THR A 430 -2.51 -24.39 -3.43
CA THR A 430 -3.07 -25.65 -2.93
C THR A 430 -4.46 -25.50 -2.30
N TYR A 431 -5.37 -26.39 -2.69
CA TYR A 431 -6.75 -26.42 -2.19
C TYR A 431 -6.92 -27.23 -0.89
N LYS A 432 -5.85 -27.84 -0.40
CA LYS A 432 -5.84 -28.61 0.86
C LYS A 432 -4.97 -27.89 1.87
N THR A 433 -5.57 -27.41 2.95
CA THR A 433 -4.85 -26.76 4.05
C THR A 433 -3.69 -27.59 4.60
N SER A 434 -3.84 -28.92 4.65
CA SER A 434 -2.78 -29.83 5.08
C SER A 434 -1.53 -29.86 4.19
N LEU A 435 -1.60 -29.37 2.95
CA LEU A 435 -0.49 -29.39 2.00
C LEU A 435 0.25 -28.05 1.90
N ARG A 436 -0.18 -27.00 2.62
CA ARG A 436 0.42 -25.66 2.46
C ARG A 436 1.88 -25.62 2.90
N GLN A 437 2.19 -26.20 4.07
CA GLN A 437 3.59 -26.32 4.52
C GLN A 437 4.41 -27.13 3.51
N ALA A 438 3.88 -28.26 3.03
CA ALA A 438 4.55 -29.08 2.02
C ALA A 438 4.76 -28.33 0.70
N SER A 439 3.83 -27.47 0.29
CA SER A 439 3.96 -26.64 -0.92
C SER A 439 5.04 -25.57 -0.77
N MET A 440 5.10 -24.90 0.39
CA MET A 440 6.16 -23.95 0.71
C MET A 440 7.52 -24.64 0.80
N ASP A 441 7.57 -25.80 1.45
CA ASP A 441 8.77 -26.65 1.53
C ASP A 441 9.24 -27.07 0.14
N ALA A 442 8.33 -27.49 -0.74
CA ALA A 442 8.65 -27.88 -2.11
C ALA A 442 9.16 -26.72 -2.95
N ALA A 443 8.52 -25.54 -2.86
CA ALA A 443 8.94 -24.33 -3.56
C ALA A 443 10.34 -23.88 -3.16
N THR A 444 10.67 -23.96 -1.87
CA THR A 444 11.94 -23.48 -1.30
C THR A 444 13.05 -24.55 -1.24
N ALA A 445 12.73 -25.83 -1.41
CA ALA A 445 13.68 -26.93 -1.22
C ALA A 445 14.98 -26.77 -2.03
N GLY A 446 14.89 -26.31 -3.28
CA GLY A 446 16.05 -26.19 -4.16
C GLY A 446 17.07 -25.14 -3.69
N VAL A 447 16.58 -23.99 -3.20
CA VAL A 447 17.42 -22.90 -2.70
C VAL A 447 17.95 -23.20 -1.31
N GLU A 448 17.12 -23.78 -0.44
CA GLU A 448 17.51 -24.21 0.91
C GLU A 448 18.60 -25.29 0.88
N ALA A 449 18.48 -26.27 -0.01
CA ALA A 449 19.49 -27.33 -0.16
C ALA A 449 20.86 -26.81 -0.63
N ARG A 450 20.89 -25.63 -1.28
CA ARG A 450 22.11 -24.99 -1.80
C ARG A 450 22.61 -23.85 -0.92
N GLY A 451 21.86 -23.49 0.13
CA GLY A 451 22.14 -22.31 0.95
C GLY A 451 22.09 -21.00 0.16
N ILE A 452 21.30 -20.93 -0.91
CA ILE A 452 21.14 -19.73 -1.73
C ILE A 452 20.16 -18.78 -1.02
N PRO A 453 20.56 -17.55 -0.70
CA PRO A 453 19.65 -16.52 -0.19
C PRO A 453 18.47 -16.29 -1.12
N TYR A 454 17.27 -16.08 -0.57
CA TYR A 454 16.09 -15.76 -1.38
C TYR A 454 15.10 -14.89 -0.64
N ALA A 455 14.18 -14.29 -1.39
CA ALA A 455 13.03 -13.58 -0.86
C ALA A 455 11.76 -13.89 -1.67
N MET A 456 10.61 -13.67 -1.04
CA MET A 456 9.30 -13.87 -1.65
C MET A 456 8.52 -12.56 -1.71
N ILE A 457 7.79 -12.39 -2.81
CA ILE A 457 6.59 -11.56 -2.88
C ILE A 457 5.38 -12.46 -3.13
N TYR A 458 4.19 -11.95 -2.88
CA TYR A 458 2.96 -12.73 -2.93
C TYR A 458 2.10 -12.35 -4.13
N GLY A 459 1.51 -13.37 -4.74
CA GLY A 459 0.51 -13.24 -5.78
C GLY A 459 -0.90 -13.46 -5.27
N ASN A 460 -1.85 -13.45 -6.21
CA ASN A 460 -3.27 -13.59 -5.89
C ASN A 460 -3.68 -15.03 -5.53
N HIS A 461 -2.82 -16.04 -5.72
CA HIS A 461 -3.08 -17.43 -5.33
C HIS A 461 -2.44 -17.85 -4.01
N ASP A 462 -1.42 -17.12 -3.54
CA ASP A 462 -0.61 -17.52 -2.39
C ASP A 462 -1.41 -17.60 -1.07
N ASP A 463 -2.44 -16.78 -0.90
CA ASP A 463 -3.31 -16.70 0.30
C ASP A 463 -4.76 -17.12 0.03
N GLN A 464 -5.01 -17.88 -1.04
CA GLN A 464 -6.36 -18.40 -1.31
C GLN A 464 -6.75 -19.58 -0.40
N ARG A 465 -8.07 -19.69 -0.16
CA ARG A 465 -8.78 -20.88 0.38
C ARG A 465 -8.41 -21.24 1.83
N GLY A 466 -8.42 -20.24 2.72
CA GLY A 466 -8.39 -20.45 4.17
C GLY A 466 -7.04 -20.23 4.83
N PHE A 467 -6.10 -19.59 4.13
CA PHE A 467 -4.87 -19.03 4.69
C PHE A 467 -4.92 -17.52 4.56
N THR A 468 -4.25 -16.83 5.46
CA THR A 468 -4.00 -15.39 5.31
C THR A 468 -2.59 -15.20 4.76
N ARG A 469 -2.36 -14.03 4.18
CA ARG A 469 -1.03 -13.64 3.72
C ARG A 469 -0.02 -13.57 4.88
N GLU A 470 -0.47 -13.27 6.09
CA GLU A 470 0.31 -13.35 7.33
C GLU A 470 0.90 -14.76 7.54
N MET A 471 0.07 -15.79 7.42
CA MET A 471 0.53 -17.17 7.58
C MET A 471 1.60 -17.53 6.53
N MET A 472 1.47 -17.00 5.32
CA MET A 472 2.43 -17.24 4.23
C MET A 472 3.78 -16.58 4.50
N VAL A 473 3.78 -15.34 5.02
CA VAL A 473 5.02 -14.65 5.36
C VAL A 473 5.69 -15.22 6.60
N GLU A 474 4.93 -15.66 7.59
CA GLU A 474 5.48 -16.38 8.75
C GLU A 474 6.22 -17.65 8.33
N MET A 475 5.60 -18.45 7.44
CA MET A 475 6.25 -19.66 6.90
C MET A 475 7.52 -19.34 6.11
N ALA A 476 7.51 -18.26 5.32
CA ALA A 476 8.68 -17.85 4.54
C ALA A 476 9.79 -17.29 5.43
N MET A 477 9.48 -16.48 6.44
CA MET A 477 10.45 -15.88 7.38
C MET A 477 11.13 -16.92 8.26
N ALA A 478 10.41 -18.00 8.62
CA ALA A 478 10.95 -19.08 9.44
C ALA A 478 12.04 -19.92 8.75
N LYS A 479 12.23 -19.76 7.43
CA LYS A 479 13.16 -20.59 6.65
C LYS A 479 14.62 -20.12 6.78
N PRO A 480 15.62 -21.02 6.84
CA PRO A 480 17.01 -20.65 7.14
C PRO A 480 17.69 -19.67 6.17
N HIS A 481 17.35 -19.67 4.88
CA HIS A 481 18.01 -18.80 3.88
C HIS A 481 17.07 -17.71 3.33
N SER A 482 15.91 -17.53 3.94
CA SER A 482 14.93 -16.52 3.53
C SER A 482 15.24 -15.15 4.13
N TYR A 483 15.26 -14.14 3.26
CA TYR A 483 15.33 -12.71 3.54
C TYR A 483 13.97 -12.02 3.37
N THR A 484 12.91 -12.81 3.17
CA THR A 484 11.55 -12.28 3.13
C THR A 484 11.25 -11.57 4.44
N GLN A 485 10.63 -10.40 4.36
CA GLN A 485 10.17 -9.66 5.53
C GLN A 485 8.68 -9.37 5.41
N ARG A 486 7.99 -9.27 6.54
CA ARG A 486 6.59 -8.83 6.56
C ARG A 486 6.43 -7.38 6.09
N GLY A 487 7.39 -6.53 6.45
CA GLY A 487 7.23 -5.07 6.34
C GLY A 487 6.42 -4.48 7.50
N PRO A 488 6.29 -3.15 7.56
CA PRO A 488 5.63 -2.45 8.65
C PRO A 488 4.13 -2.78 8.74
N GLU A 489 3.55 -2.73 9.95
CA GLU A 489 2.13 -3.04 10.17
C GLU A 489 1.19 -1.93 9.67
N GLU A 490 1.70 -0.71 9.57
CA GLU A 490 0.99 0.48 9.12
C GLU A 490 0.89 0.60 7.60
N VAL A 491 1.68 -0.19 6.86
CA VAL A 491 1.67 -0.23 5.40
C VAL A 491 0.71 -1.31 4.93
N TYR A 492 -0.14 -0.99 3.95
CA TYR A 492 -1.12 -1.96 3.42
C TYR A 492 -0.43 -3.15 2.75
N GLY A 493 -1.00 -4.33 2.86
CA GLY A 493 -0.42 -5.57 2.30
C GLY A 493 0.77 -6.09 3.13
N ILE A 494 1.36 -7.19 2.68
CA ILE A 494 2.43 -7.91 3.37
C ILE A 494 3.54 -8.26 2.39
N GLY A 495 4.79 -8.04 2.80
CA GLY A 495 5.94 -8.21 1.92
C GLY A 495 6.41 -6.90 1.31
N ASN A 496 6.16 -5.78 1.99
CA ASN A 496 6.68 -4.46 1.61
C ASN A 496 8.00 -4.17 2.33
N TYR A 497 9.14 -4.30 1.65
CA TYR A 497 10.46 -4.12 2.25
C TYR A 497 11.55 -3.83 1.21
N GLU A 498 12.74 -3.49 1.70
CA GLU A 498 13.94 -3.34 0.90
C GLU A 498 15.04 -4.32 1.34
N LEU A 499 15.89 -4.72 0.40
CA LEU A 499 17.12 -5.46 0.66
C LEU A 499 18.28 -4.77 -0.05
N ASN A 500 19.38 -4.58 0.67
CA ASN A 500 20.56 -3.90 0.17
C ASN A 500 21.71 -4.88 -0.07
N ILE A 501 22.44 -4.69 -1.17
CA ILE A 501 23.64 -5.46 -1.51
C ILE A 501 24.87 -4.63 -1.15
N LYS A 502 25.77 -5.24 -0.39
CA LYS A 502 26.97 -4.60 0.17
C LYS A 502 28.22 -4.90 -0.66
N ALA A 503 29.14 -3.94 -0.69
CA ALA A 503 30.47 -4.12 -1.25
C ALA A 503 31.28 -5.14 -0.43
N PRO A 504 31.89 -6.18 -1.04
CA PRO A 504 32.73 -7.14 -0.32
C PRO A 504 34.11 -6.58 0.07
N VAL A 505 34.59 -5.60 -0.69
CA VAL A 505 35.93 -5.01 -0.59
C VAL A 505 35.88 -3.54 -0.96
N ASP A 506 36.88 -2.78 -0.54
CA ASP A 506 37.07 -1.39 -0.96
C ASP A 506 37.30 -1.30 -2.47
N GLY A 507 36.71 -0.29 -3.11
CA GLY A 507 36.91 -0.01 -4.52
C GLY A 507 36.26 1.29 -5.00
N PRO A 508 36.18 1.50 -6.32
CA PRO A 508 35.52 2.66 -6.92
C PRO A 508 34.04 2.81 -6.54
N TRP A 509 33.39 1.69 -6.17
CA TRP A 509 32.02 1.60 -5.66
C TRP A 509 31.87 1.99 -4.18
N GLY A 510 32.96 2.35 -3.49
CA GLY A 510 32.97 2.71 -2.06
C GLY A 510 33.70 1.70 -1.18
N SER A 511 33.65 1.92 0.12
CA SER A 511 34.28 1.07 1.14
C SER A 511 33.54 -0.26 1.29
N ALA A 512 34.24 -1.31 1.72
CA ALA A 512 33.64 -2.57 2.12
C ALA A 512 32.50 -2.34 3.13
N GLY A 513 31.35 -2.96 2.89
CA GLY A 513 30.13 -2.76 3.69
C GLY A 513 29.26 -1.56 3.29
N SER A 514 29.62 -0.79 2.27
CA SER A 514 28.73 0.23 1.67
C SER A 514 27.67 -0.44 0.78
N ASP A 515 26.46 0.13 0.68
CA ASP A 515 25.48 -0.36 -0.30
C ASP A 515 25.95 -0.02 -1.71
N VAL A 516 25.77 -0.96 -2.64
CA VAL A 516 26.16 -0.83 -4.05
C VAL A 516 25.01 -1.12 -5.01
N PHE A 517 23.96 -1.81 -4.55
CA PHE A 517 22.76 -2.13 -5.30
C PHE A 517 21.58 -2.38 -4.35
N ARG A 518 20.35 -2.08 -4.79
CA ARG A 518 19.15 -2.19 -3.95
C ARG A 518 18.02 -2.94 -4.63
N MET A 519 17.26 -3.70 -3.85
CA MET A 519 16.06 -4.39 -4.28
C MET A 519 14.87 -3.96 -3.41
N TYR A 520 13.77 -3.55 -4.05
CA TYR A 520 12.50 -3.25 -3.41
C TYR A 520 11.49 -4.35 -3.69
N PHE A 521 10.68 -4.68 -2.70
CA PHE A 521 9.62 -5.69 -2.77
C PHE A 521 8.34 -5.02 -2.31
N LEU A 522 7.28 -5.08 -3.12
CA LEU A 522 5.96 -4.54 -2.78
C LEU A 522 4.88 -5.61 -2.98
N ASP A 523 3.91 -5.61 -2.06
CA ASP A 523 2.72 -6.44 -2.19
C ASP A 523 1.73 -5.83 -3.17
N SER A 524 1.54 -6.44 -4.33
CA SER A 524 0.49 -6.00 -5.26
C SER A 524 -0.92 -6.46 -4.86
N ASN A 525 -1.07 -7.07 -3.68
CA ASN A 525 -2.30 -7.60 -3.12
C ASN A 525 -2.86 -8.78 -3.95
N ALA A 526 -4.17 -9.04 -3.89
CA ALA A 526 -4.81 -10.15 -4.61
C ALA A 526 -6.04 -9.67 -5.38
N TYR A 527 -7.19 -9.71 -4.71
CA TYR A 527 -8.49 -9.32 -5.25
C TYR A 527 -9.06 -8.22 -4.37
N PRO A 528 -9.68 -7.19 -4.96
CA PRO A 528 -10.25 -6.10 -4.18
C PRO A 528 -11.43 -6.61 -3.35
N ASP A 529 -11.63 -6.04 -2.17
CA ASP A 529 -12.87 -6.24 -1.43
C ASP A 529 -13.99 -5.39 -2.03
N HIS A 530 -14.71 -5.94 -3.01
CA HIS A 530 -15.86 -5.28 -3.64
C HIS A 530 -17.00 -4.93 -2.66
N GLY A 531 -17.01 -5.51 -1.44
CA GLY A 531 -17.95 -5.12 -0.39
C GLY A 531 -17.59 -3.79 0.29
N ALA A 532 -16.29 -3.47 0.35
CA ALA A 532 -15.76 -2.20 0.84
C ALA A 532 -15.59 -1.17 -0.30
N LEU A 533 -15.32 -1.64 -1.52
CA LEU A 533 -14.96 -0.84 -2.71
C LEU A 533 -16.05 -0.95 -3.78
N SER A 534 -17.30 -0.64 -3.40
CA SER A 534 -18.51 -0.93 -4.19
C SER A 534 -18.60 -0.28 -5.58
N ASP A 535 -17.72 0.67 -5.90
CA ASP A 535 -17.72 1.41 -7.17
C ASP A 535 -16.54 1.07 -8.09
N GLU A 536 -15.75 0.05 -7.73
CA GLU A 536 -14.57 -0.36 -8.50
C GLU A 536 -14.83 -1.68 -9.26
N ASP A 537 -14.88 -1.57 -10.59
CA ASP A 537 -15.04 -2.70 -11.51
C ASP A 537 -13.68 -3.30 -11.92
N THR A 538 -12.73 -3.38 -10.98
CA THR A 538 -11.41 -4.00 -11.23
C THR A 538 -11.40 -5.46 -10.80
N LYS A 539 -10.85 -6.34 -11.63
CA LYS A 539 -10.74 -7.77 -11.31
C LYS A 539 -9.67 -8.06 -10.25
N TYR A 540 -8.56 -7.33 -10.31
CA TYR A 540 -7.42 -7.51 -9.41
C TYR A 540 -7.17 -6.26 -8.58
N ASP A 541 -6.59 -6.48 -7.41
CA ASP A 541 -6.18 -5.41 -6.51
C ASP A 541 -4.90 -4.73 -7.03
N TRP A 542 -4.49 -3.64 -6.39
CA TRP A 542 -3.36 -2.81 -6.80
C TRP A 542 -2.51 -2.39 -5.60
N ILE A 543 -1.33 -1.86 -5.88
CA ILE A 543 -0.45 -1.26 -4.87
C ILE A 543 -1.11 0.01 -4.33
N ARG A 544 -1.38 0.04 -3.02
CA ARG A 544 -2.08 1.16 -2.37
C ARG A 544 -1.13 2.33 -2.10
N PRO A 545 -1.62 3.58 -1.98
CA PRO A 545 -0.70 4.70 -1.81
C PRO A 545 0.03 4.76 -0.47
N SER A 546 -0.40 4.04 0.57
CA SER A 546 0.44 3.82 1.76
C SER A 546 1.72 3.06 1.43
N GLN A 547 1.66 2.10 0.50
CA GLN A 547 2.83 1.37 -0.01
C GLN A 547 3.70 2.26 -0.89
N VAL A 548 3.10 3.14 -1.70
CA VAL A 548 3.84 4.14 -2.50
C VAL A 548 4.52 5.17 -1.60
N ALA A 549 3.83 5.66 -0.57
CA ALA A 549 4.40 6.55 0.44
C ALA A 549 5.55 5.89 1.21
N TYR A 550 5.40 4.61 1.55
CA TYR A 550 6.45 3.83 2.19
C TYR A 550 7.68 3.67 1.28
N TYR A 551 7.49 3.39 -0.01
CA TYR A 551 8.59 3.40 -0.98
C TYR A 551 9.30 4.76 -1.04
N ARG A 552 8.55 5.88 -1.09
CA ARG A 552 9.14 7.23 -1.03
C ARG A 552 9.97 7.44 0.24
N GLN A 553 9.48 6.98 1.38
CA GLN A 553 10.19 7.06 2.66
C GLN A 553 11.49 6.26 2.64
N MET A 554 11.44 5.01 2.17
CA MET A 554 12.63 4.17 2.02
C MET A 554 13.65 4.83 1.09
N SER A 555 13.24 5.26 -0.10
CA SER A 555 14.11 5.96 -1.06
C SER A 555 14.74 7.22 -0.45
N ALA A 556 13.96 8.06 0.24
CA ALA A 556 14.46 9.27 0.89
C ALA A 556 15.46 9.00 2.03
N SER A 557 15.42 7.82 2.65
CA SER A 557 16.38 7.43 3.68
C SER A 557 17.80 7.18 3.14
N HIS A 558 17.95 7.07 1.81
CA HIS A 558 19.22 6.77 1.12
C HIS A 558 19.84 7.99 0.43
N THR A 559 19.50 9.21 0.83
CA THR A 559 19.97 10.46 0.21
C THR A 559 21.50 10.57 0.12
N ASP A 560 22.23 10.00 1.07
CA ASP A 560 23.71 9.99 1.09
C ASP A 560 24.34 8.82 0.32
N ASN A 561 23.55 7.87 -0.20
CA ASN A 561 24.03 6.72 -0.97
C ASN A 561 23.07 6.32 -2.09
N GLN A 562 23.17 7.04 -3.21
CA GLN A 562 22.39 6.77 -4.42
C GLN A 562 23.00 5.61 -5.20
N VAL A 563 22.38 4.44 -5.08
CA VAL A 563 22.67 3.23 -5.84
C VAL A 563 21.48 2.88 -6.74
N PRO A 564 21.70 2.32 -7.94
CA PRO A 564 20.60 1.87 -8.77
C PRO A 564 19.80 0.79 -8.04
N ALA A 565 18.49 0.84 -8.18
CA ALA A 565 17.58 -0.13 -7.59
C ALA A 565 16.76 -0.88 -8.64
N ILE A 566 16.21 -2.02 -8.24
CA ILE A 566 15.15 -2.73 -8.97
C ILE A 566 13.98 -3.02 -8.03
N MET A 567 12.79 -3.22 -8.59
CA MET A 567 11.58 -3.47 -7.80
C MET A 567 10.82 -4.71 -8.27
N PHE A 568 10.29 -5.49 -7.33
CA PHE A 568 9.47 -6.68 -7.57
C PHE A 568 8.06 -6.50 -6.99
N PHE A 569 7.06 -6.85 -7.78
CA PHE A 569 5.65 -6.98 -7.39
C PHE A 569 4.98 -8.01 -8.31
N HIS A 570 3.88 -8.64 -7.89
CA HIS A 570 3.35 -9.78 -8.65
C HIS A 570 2.41 -9.35 -9.78
N ILE A 571 1.30 -8.70 -9.43
CA ILE A 571 0.30 -8.17 -10.37
C ILE A 571 0.92 -6.94 -11.05
N PRO A 572 0.96 -6.90 -12.39
CA PRO A 572 1.57 -5.80 -13.13
C PRO A 572 0.81 -4.50 -12.93
N LEU A 573 1.53 -3.38 -13.06
CA LEU A 573 0.89 -2.06 -13.11
C LEU A 573 0.16 -1.87 -14.46
N PRO A 574 -0.86 -0.99 -14.53
CA PRO A 574 -1.55 -0.66 -15.80
C PRO A 574 -0.58 -0.26 -16.91
N GLU A 575 0.53 0.37 -16.55
CA GLU A 575 1.57 0.78 -17.48
C GLU A 575 2.15 -0.38 -18.28
N TYR A 576 2.18 -1.60 -17.77
CA TYR A 576 2.63 -2.76 -18.55
C TYR A 576 1.81 -2.96 -19.84
N ALA A 577 0.52 -2.63 -19.84
CA ALA A 577 -0.35 -2.80 -21.01
C ALA A 577 0.07 -1.95 -22.22
N MET A 578 0.79 -0.84 -22.01
CA MET A 578 1.21 0.07 -23.09
C MET A 578 2.22 -0.56 -24.05
N ALA A 579 2.86 -1.66 -23.66
CA ALA A 579 3.80 -2.42 -24.47
C ALA A 579 3.21 -2.90 -25.81
N VAL A 580 1.88 -3.10 -25.88
CA VAL A 580 1.15 -3.62 -27.06
C VAL A 580 1.43 -2.84 -28.35
N SER A 581 1.76 -1.56 -28.23
CA SER A 581 1.98 -0.64 -29.36
C SER A 581 3.45 -0.28 -29.60
N THR A 582 4.38 -0.92 -28.88
CA THR A 582 5.80 -0.52 -28.83
C THR A 582 6.75 -1.66 -29.15
N HIS A 583 8.03 -1.33 -29.37
CA HIS A 583 9.06 -2.34 -29.46
C HIS A 583 9.33 -2.95 -28.08
N THR A 584 9.29 -4.28 -28.01
CA THR A 584 9.54 -5.04 -26.80
C THR A 584 10.69 -6.03 -27.02
N ASN A 585 11.41 -6.35 -25.95
CA ASN A 585 12.39 -7.43 -25.97
C ASN A 585 11.82 -8.66 -25.24
N GLY A 586 11.51 -9.70 -25.99
CA GLY A 586 10.54 -10.75 -25.65
C GLY A 586 9.21 -10.50 -26.34
N ARG A 587 8.12 -11.11 -25.86
CA ARG A 587 6.81 -11.01 -26.52
C ARG A 587 5.68 -10.68 -25.55
N TYR A 588 4.88 -9.69 -25.94
CA TYR A 588 3.52 -9.49 -25.47
C TYR A 588 2.63 -10.59 -26.08
N ARG A 589 2.02 -11.42 -25.24
CA ARG A 589 1.25 -12.58 -25.69
C ARG A 589 -0.19 -12.55 -25.20
N GLU A 590 -0.42 -12.09 -23.99
CA GLU A 590 -1.77 -11.98 -23.45
C GLU A 590 -2.05 -10.57 -22.93
N TYR A 591 -3.35 -10.28 -22.81
CA TYR A 591 -3.79 -9.02 -22.24
C TYR A 591 -3.28 -8.89 -20.82
N VAL A 592 -2.65 -7.75 -20.52
CA VAL A 592 -2.10 -7.46 -19.20
C VAL A 592 -3.22 -7.43 -18.17
N GLN A 593 -3.21 -8.38 -17.22
CA GLN A 593 -4.20 -8.47 -16.15
C GLN A 593 -3.80 -7.58 -14.96
N SER A 594 -3.57 -6.29 -15.21
CA SER A 594 -3.40 -5.33 -14.13
C SER A 594 -4.75 -5.03 -13.44
N SER A 595 -4.68 -4.32 -12.31
CA SER A 595 -5.83 -3.55 -11.86
C SER A 595 -6.19 -2.48 -12.90
N ASP A 596 -7.45 -2.03 -12.91
CA ASP A 596 -7.88 -0.84 -13.65
C ASP A 596 -7.52 0.47 -12.91
N VAL A 597 -7.00 0.35 -11.68
CA VAL A 597 -6.59 1.48 -10.83
C VAL A 597 -5.13 1.84 -11.08
N HIS A 598 -4.88 3.13 -11.31
CA HIS A 598 -3.53 3.68 -11.33
C HIS A 598 -3.05 3.99 -9.91
N SER A 599 -1.97 3.30 -9.48
CA SER A 599 -1.44 3.40 -8.12
C SER A 599 -0.52 4.60 -7.86
N ASP A 600 -0.22 5.41 -8.88
CA ASP A 600 0.85 6.42 -8.89
C ASP A 600 2.26 5.89 -8.62
N LEU A 601 2.44 4.56 -8.50
CA LEU A 601 3.75 3.97 -8.31
C LEU A 601 4.65 4.27 -9.51
N PHE A 602 4.17 4.05 -10.74
CA PHE A 602 4.98 4.30 -11.94
C PHE A 602 5.48 5.74 -12.02
N ALA A 603 4.59 6.72 -11.81
CA ALA A 603 4.97 8.13 -11.77
C ALA A 603 6.01 8.41 -10.67
N THR A 604 5.82 7.83 -9.49
CA THR A 604 6.77 7.92 -8.37
C THR A 604 8.14 7.32 -8.71
N LEU A 605 8.18 6.19 -9.44
CA LEU A 605 9.43 5.56 -9.88
C LEU A 605 10.21 6.47 -10.85
N VAL A 606 9.50 7.10 -11.79
CA VAL A 606 10.08 8.05 -12.73
C VAL A 606 10.60 9.30 -12.01
N GLU A 607 9.82 9.85 -11.08
CA GLU A 607 10.17 11.05 -10.30
C GLU A 607 11.44 10.85 -9.46
N LEU A 608 11.53 9.74 -8.74
CA LEU A 608 12.66 9.48 -7.85
C LEU A 608 13.91 8.99 -8.60
N ASP A 609 13.73 8.46 -9.81
CA ASP A 609 14.79 7.94 -10.69
C ASP A 609 15.86 7.08 -9.97
N GLU A 610 15.45 6.31 -8.97
CA GLU A 610 16.32 5.36 -8.26
C GLU A 610 16.17 3.95 -8.85
N VAL A 611 14.93 3.50 -8.97
CA VAL A 611 14.59 2.21 -9.57
C VAL A 611 14.72 2.29 -11.08
N LYS A 612 15.51 1.37 -11.66
CA LYS A 612 15.78 1.36 -13.10
C LYS A 612 14.99 0.29 -13.85
N ALA A 613 14.51 -0.73 -13.14
CA ALA A 613 13.67 -1.78 -13.69
C ALA A 613 12.69 -2.34 -12.65
N THR A 614 11.49 -2.68 -13.09
CA THR A 614 10.49 -3.41 -12.31
C THR A 614 10.25 -4.80 -12.91
N PHE A 615 9.94 -5.77 -12.06
CA PHE A 615 9.77 -7.17 -12.43
C PHE A 615 8.45 -7.71 -11.90
N ALA A 616 7.58 -8.14 -12.83
CA ALA A 616 6.24 -8.67 -12.57
C ALA A 616 6.06 -10.13 -12.99
N GLY A 617 5.02 -10.76 -12.45
CA GLY A 617 4.56 -12.12 -12.74
C GLY A 617 3.16 -12.11 -13.35
N HIS A 618 2.28 -12.98 -12.85
CA HIS A 618 0.82 -12.97 -13.00
C HIS A 618 0.26 -13.29 -14.40
N ASP A 619 0.78 -12.62 -15.43
CA ASP A 619 0.48 -12.91 -16.83
C ASP A 619 1.47 -13.96 -17.34
N HIS A 620 1.13 -15.23 -17.12
CA HIS A 620 2.04 -16.36 -17.33
C HIS A 620 2.63 -16.48 -18.75
N ALA A 621 1.96 -15.91 -19.76
CA ALA A 621 2.41 -15.90 -21.16
C ALA A 621 3.27 -14.66 -21.50
N ASN A 622 3.12 -13.55 -20.78
CA ASN A 622 3.91 -12.35 -21.00
C ASN A 622 5.32 -12.51 -20.43
N GLU A 623 6.31 -12.09 -21.21
CA GLU A 623 7.73 -12.37 -20.92
C GLU A 623 8.68 -11.31 -21.47
N TYR A 624 8.11 -10.16 -21.84
CA TYR A 624 8.86 -9.05 -22.41
C TYR A 624 9.47 -8.15 -21.33
N CYS A 625 10.48 -7.39 -21.72
CA CYS A 625 10.73 -6.08 -21.14
C CYS A 625 10.39 -5.01 -22.18
N TYR A 626 9.92 -3.88 -21.70
CA TYR A 626 9.82 -2.68 -22.52
C TYR A 626 10.15 -1.45 -21.68
N LYS A 627 10.77 -0.46 -22.31
CA LYS A 627 11.17 0.77 -21.64
C LYS A 627 10.05 1.81 -21.76
N ARG A 628 9.63 2.36 -20.62
CA ARG A 628 8.77 3.54 -20.56
C ARG A 628 9.44 4.59 -19.69
N GLU A 629 9.61 5.80 -20.24
CA GLU A 629 10.41 6.85 -19.60
C GLU A 629 11.80 6.35 -19.18
N SER A 630 12.19 6.56 -17.93
CA SER A 630 13.46 6.09 -17.35
C SER A 630 13.42 4.61 -16.90
N ILE A 631 12.26 3.95 -16.91
CA ILE A 631 12.04 2.65 -16.24
C ILE A 631 11.87 1.51 -17.26
N GLN A 632 12.52 0.37 -17.00
CA GLN A 632 12.27 -0.89 -17.71
C GLN A 632 11.17 -1.69 -17.00
N LEU A 633 10.07 -1.97 -17.69
CA LEU A 633 8.97 -2.78 -17.17
C LEU A 633 9.08 -4.21 -17.72
N CYS A 634 9.42 -5.16 -16.87
CA CYS A 634 9.78 -6.52 -17.25
C CYS A 634 8.84 -7.56 -16.64
N TYR A 635 8.41 -8.55 -17.44
CA TYR A 635 7.79 -9.78 -16.94
C TYR A 635 8.84 -10.88 -16.76
N GLY A 636 8.72 -11.66 -15.68
CA GLY A 636 9.51 -12.89 -15.48
C GLY A 636 9.14 -13.99 -16.49
N GLY A 637 7.86 -14.07 -16.85
CA GLY A 637 7.26 -15.20 -17.55
C GLY A 637 7.00 -16.38 -16.60
N GLY A 638 5.96 -17.17 -16.88
CA GLY A 638 5.56 -18.26 -15.99
C GLY A 638 6.55 -19.43 -16.02
N ALA A 639 7.11 -19.76 -14.85
CA ALA A 639 8.05 -20.87 -14.68
C ALA A 639 7.36 -22.22 -14.40
N GLY A 640 6.11 -22.18 -13.90
CA GLY A 640 5.45 -23.35 -13.34
C GLY A 640 5.01 -24.43 -14.33
N LEU A 641 5.05 -25.67 -13.88
CA LEU A 641 4.32 -26.83 -14.43
C LEU A 641 3.42 -27.40 -13.32
N GLY A 642 2.63 -28.44 -13.63
CA GLY A 642 1.67 -28.96 -12.66
C GLY A 642 0.43 -28.08 -12.59
N MET A 643 0.09 -27.53 -11.41
CA MET A 643 -1.11 -26.71 -11.26
C MET A 643 -1.03 -25.38 -12.01
N ALA A 644 0.18 -24.89 -12.28
CA ALA A 644 0.41 -23.69 -13.08
C ALA A 644 -0.28 -23.80 -14.45
N TYR A 645 -1.00 -22.74 -14.81
CA TYR A 645 -1.76 -22.64 -16.06
C TYR A 645 -1.07 -21.71 -17.05
N GLY A 646 -1.66 -21.51 -18.23
CA GLY A 646 -1.16 -20.56 -19.24
C GLY A 646 -1.25 -21.13 -20.65
N TRP A 647 -0.72 -20.41 -21.61
CA TRP A 647 -0.87 -20.75 -23.02
C TRP A 647 0.04 -21.93 -23.38
N LYS A 648 -0.52 -22.99 -23.96
CA LYS A 648 0.23 -24.22 -24.30
C LYS A 648 1.30 -23.98 -25.37
N GLU A 649 1.16 -22.91 -26.15
CA GLU A 649 2.12 -22.47 -27.16
C GLU A 649 3.36 -21.79 -26.55
N VAL A 650 3.32 -21.48 -25.26
CA VAL A 650 4.37 -20.75 -24.54
C VAL A 650 5.13 -21.70 -23.65
N GLU A 651 6.44 -21.81 -23.91
CA GLU A 651 7.34 -22.60 -23.08
C GLU A 651 7.58 -21.89 -21.74
N ARG A 652 7.69 -22.68 -20.66
CA ARG A 652 7.97 -22.15 -19.33
C ARG A 652 9.38 -21.58 -19.24
N ARG A 653 9.59 -20.57 -18.42
CA ARG A 653 10.88 -19.85 -18.37
C ARG A 653 11.18 -19.27 -16.98
N GLY A 654 12.46 -19.11 -16.69
CA GLY A 654 12.97 -18.30 -15.59
C GLY A 654 13.79 -17.14 -16.14
N ARG A 655 13.78 -16.01 -15.45
CA ARG A 655 14.53 -14.80 -15.83
C ARG A 655 15.72 -14.61 -14.92
N VAL A 656 16.87 -14.30 -15.50
CA VAL A 656 18.07 -13.90 -14.77
C VAL A 656 18.24 -12.39 -14.89
N ILE A 657 18.64 -11.77 -13.79
CA ILE A 657 18.98 -10.36 -13.68
C ILE A 657 20.39 -10.30 -13.10
N GLU A 658 21.28 -9.56 -13.75
CA GLU A 658 22.66 -9.42 -13.30
C GLU A 658 22.98 -7.93 -13.18
N TRP A 659 23.28 -7.51 -11.95
CA TRP A 659 23.88 -6.21 -11.69
C TRP A 659 25.40 -6.35 -11.70
N SER A 660 26.09 -5.35 -12.25
CA SER A 660 27.54 -5.27 -12.18
C SER A 660 28.02 -3.83 -12.07
N VAL A 661 29.22 -3.66 -11.51
CA VAL A 661 29.98 -2.40 -11.52
C VAL A 661 31.43 -2.69 -11.84
N ASP A 662 32.01 -1.92 -12.75
CA ASP A 662 33.40 -2.08 -13.15
C ASP A 662 34.37 -1.21 -12.35
N SER A 663 35.66 -1.28 -12.70
CA SER A 663 36.72 -0.49 -12.06
C SER A 663 36.62 1.01 -12.33
N GLU A 664 35.76 1.46 -13.23
CA GLU A 664 35.48 2.87 -13.53
C GLU A 664 34.20 3.33 -12.81
N ASN A 665 33.67 2.51 -11.89
CA ASN A 665 32.40 2.70 -11.19
C ASN A 665 31.18 2.78 -12.12
N LYS A 666 31.28 2.22 -13.34
CA LYS A 666 30.15 2.18 -14.26
C LYS A 666 29.24 1.02 -13.92
N ARG A 667 28.01 1.33 -13.50
CA ARG A 667 27.00 0.34 -13.11
C ARG A 667 26.15 -0.09 -14.30
N GLU A 668 25.82 -1.37 -14.36
CA GLU A 668 25.00 -1.95 -15.42
C GLU A 668 24.05 -3.02 -14.87
N ILE A 669 22.84 -3.08 -15.44
CA ILE A 669 21.87 -4.16 -15.17
C ILE A 669 21.57 -4.86 -16.49
N ARG A 670 21.85 -6.16 -16.56
CA ARG A 670 21.52 -7.05 -17.68
C ARG A 670 20.43 -8.03 -17.30
N SER A 671 19.70 -8.52 -18.29
CA SER A 671 18.75 -9.61 -18.09
C SER A 671 18.65 -10.51 -19.31
N TRP A 672 18.44 -11.80 -19.07
CA TRP A 672 18.16 -12.83 -20.07
C TRP A 672 17.20 -13.87 -19.48
N LYS A 673 16.70 -14.78 -20.32
CA LYS A 673 15.78 -15.86 -19.91
C LYS A 673 16.31 -17.23 -20.30
N HIS A 674 15.94 -18.24 -19.52
CA HIS A 674 16.15 -19.65 -19.83
C HIS A 674 14.82 -20.33 -19.99
N VAL A 675 14.66 -21.04 -21.10
CA VAL A 675 13.41 -21.73 -21.46
C VAL A 675 13.50 -23.20 -21.07
N PHE A 676 12.40 -23.76 -20.58
CA PHE A 676 12.29 -25.18 -20.27
C PHE A 676 12.65 -26.06 -21.49
N GLU A 677 13.38 -27.16 -21.26
CA GLU A 677 14.04 -28.03 -22.28
C GLU A 677 15.14 -27.39 -23.14
N HIS A 678 15.30 -26.07 -23.09
CA HIS A 678 16.36 -25.31 -23.79
C HIS A 678 17.15 -24.42 -22.83
N TRP A 679 17.29 -24.86 -21.58
CA TRP A 679 17.78 -24.01 -20.49
C TRP A 679 19.25 -23.64 -20.61
N THR A 680 20.07 -24.30 -21.43
CA THR A 680 21.47 -23.88 -21.62
C THR A 680 21.62 -22.64 -22.51
N GLU A 681 20.57 -22.25 -23.24
CA GLU A 681 20.59 -21.09 -24.14
C GLU A 681 20.06 -19.85 -23.42
N ARG A 682 20.82 -18.76 -23.48
CA ARG A 682 20.33 -17.43 -23.08
C ARG A 682 19.44 -16.88 -24.18
N ARG A 683 18.21 -16.52 -23.84
CA ARG A 683 17.23 -15.91 -24.75
C ARG A 683 17.03 -14.45 -24.38
N ASP A 684 16.86 -13.61 -25.39
CA ASP A 684 16.43 -12.21 -25.26
C ASP A 684 17.31 -11.41 -24.30
N GLU A 685 18.62 -11.67 -24.35
CA GLU A 685 19.61 -10.97 -23.53
C GLU A 685 19.63 -9.48 -23.87
N GLN A 686 19.58 -8.64 -22.84
CA GLN A 686 19.50 -7.19 -22.97
C GLN A 686 20.12 -6.44 -21.80
N VAL A 687 20.56 -5.22 -22.07
CA VAL A 687 20.95 -4.25 -21.05
C VAL A 687 19.72 -3.43 -20.69
N LEU A 688 19.30 -3.51 -19.43
CA LEU A 688 18.17 -2.77 -18.89
C LEU A 688 18.58 -1.35 -18.48
N TYR A 689 19.76 -1.22 -17.89
CA TYR A 689 20.32 0.04 -17.41
C TYR A 689 21.83 0.05 -17.60
N THR A 690 22.36 1.21 -17.97
CA THR A 690 23.79 1.55 -17.90
C THR A 690 23.87 2.95 -17.34
N GLU A 691 24.68 3.12 -16.30
CA GLU A 691 24.98 4.43 -15.74
C GLU A 691 25.66 5.30 -16.81
N ARG A 692 25.10 6.48 -17.04
CA ARG A 692 25.66 7.47 -17.97
C ARG A 692 26.66 8.35 -17.20
N GLU A 693 27.72 8.76 -17.89
CA GLU A 693 28.72 9.73 -17.37
C GLU A 693 28.11 11.07 -16.96
#